data_AF-A0A937T3R6-F1
#
_entry.id   AF-A0A937T3R6-F1
#
_cell.length_a   1.000
_cell.length_b   1.000
_cell.length_c   1.000
_cell.angle_alpha   90.00
_cell.angle_beta   90.00
_cell.angle_gamma   90.00
#
_symmetry.space_group_name_H-M   'P 1'
#
loop_
_entity.id
_entity.type
_entity.pdbx_description
1 polymer ?
#
loop_
_entity_poly.entity_id
_entity_poly.type
_entity_poly.pdbx_seq_one_letter_code
_entity_poly.pdbx_strand_id
1 'polypeptide(L)'
;MMFRKTCLASCVATVFVAVVNASYGQEPQTVFDYLAGRAAGMSAALPAVPDTVDAWEKQRTELVGELGTALGLPEREPMKAAVTYTKQDGDLVIEEVAYLWAGQTYASATVIRAKQTEGRQPAIVMPSGKLGHYTFLPYRKFVDSMAGQGITVLFIDDPRTGRRQAPDAGLYAAASAAGISPAGIQVFDALRALDYLLTRADVDPGKIGIAGLGAGALESYMAAALEPRFQFVVAVGGTTTYACLTRAAAAGEAPEDPAAFVAGILEFTDMDRVAACLAPRPVFIAGRAGVGEWAVDGFDHVLRTMKAAYGLHDAADRICQVPDGQSDDMTPHIPEITQWIEASVLPSLKSSDAAPAECCEVEEEPDFSILGYVQRRIADQTASLPVEPTSQTEWQAQRDETIKWLRSSYGVDGMTPPPDEVVEAIEGEGLVTERIALGIDADFRCPALLVRPAQTSQTKHAGVVLSHDDRQCAASAKIVEVTRRLATAGYWVIVPDHASVHAQSLQPLANAERPSFYGDEAAKLYGPADVVGLSPLALRVAENLAAFRHLAARPEIDAGKIVASGLGIGGVDACLAALLEDRIAGVASVDATTMRDWALNAAPGELRFFHLMPYLPSLATKTDLDCLYGALAPRPLLAVRLKDGWPRSGFEQLTTTASAIYKLQQAENALLALGPRDVTEELESATPDGVQKQLIAAARPLLPTPPQPGIVGNLEGIKSRATADSASGLIWIVAEMEGYEQEFVDGGYRLESWSFFNDNGDAQKGRLITPLLLRKQDDKYELTGVGTTRTNDGTGVQSFDFEPVQGTDTVDEGYFFGWHTGDLEGNRNPGVAEFEDAPDALMIILTADGQMTGQNPKIGDTYRIQSQYRRRYSVMAVSRKQQNQSR
;
A
#
# COMPACT_ATOMS: atom_id res chain seq x y z
N MET A 1 -29.40 56.08 -10.54
CA MET A 1 -29.64 54.70 -11.02
C MET A 1 -28.27 54.05 -11.17
N MET A 2 -28.08 52.83 -10.64
CA MET A 2 -26.79 52.13 -10.38
C MET A 2 -26.02 52.55 -9.11
N PHE A 3 -26.06 51.65 -8.12
CA PHE A 3 -25.17 51.38 -6.98
C PHE A 3 -26.02 50.89 -5.79
N ARG A 4 -26.39 49.59 -5.80
CA ARG A 4 -26.92 48.80 -4.66
C ARG A 4 -27.28 47.39 -5.16
N LYS A 5 -26.31 46.49 -5.36
CA LYS A 5 -26.57 45.02 -5.51
C LYS A 5 -25.44 44.09 -5.05
N THR A 6 -24.33 44.57 -4.47
CA THR A 6 -23.15 43.73 -4.21
C THR A 6 -22.84 43.39 -2.74
N CYS A 7 -23.66 43.78 -1.76
CA CYS A 7 -23.35 43.50 -0.34
C CYS A 7 -24.21 42.43 0.36
N LEU A 8 -25.19 41.80 -0.31
CA LEU A 8 -26.04 40.80 0.36
C LEU A 8 -25.57 39.34 0.20
N ALA A 9 -24.73 39.03 -0.81
CA ALA A 9 -24.26 37.67 -1.06
C ALA A 9 -23.09 37.24 -0.15
N SER A 10 -22.29 38.19 0.35
CA SER A 10 -21.14 37.89 1.21
C SER A 10 -21.54 37.70 2.68
N CYS A 11 -22.55 38.41 3.18
CA CYS A 11 -23.00 38.26 4.59
C CYS A 11 -23.82 36.98 4.85
N VAL A 12 -24.51 36.42 3.85
CA VAL A 12 -25.24 35.14 4.02
C VAL A 12 -24.26 33.96 4.07
N ALA A 13 -23.16 34.00 3.33
CA ALA A 13 -22.10 32.98 3.38
C ALA A 13 -21.34 32.98 4.72
N THR A 14 -21.02 34.15 5.28
CA THR A 14 -20.27 34.23 6.55
C THR A 14 -21.13 33.90 7.78
N VAL A 15 -22.45 34.18 7.74
CA VAL A 15 -23.36 33.80 8.84
C VAL A 15 -23.74 32.31 8.78
N PHE A 16 -23.79 31.68 7.59
CA PHE A 16 -24.04 30.24 7.47
C PHE A 16 -22.87 29.37 7.95
N VAL A 17 -21.62 29.77 7.70
CA VAL A 17 -20.43 29.08 8.24
C VAL A 17 -20.41 29.11 9.77
N ALA A 18 -20.90 30.19 10.39
CA ALA A 18 -20.97 30.31 11.85
C ALA A 18 -22.12 29.51 12.49
N VAL A 19 -23.23 29.29 11.77
CA VAL A 19 -24.41 28.56 12.30
C VAL A 19 -24.24 27.04 12.19
N VAL A 20 -23.53 26.54 11.17
CA VAL A 20 -23.22 25.09 11.06
C VAL A 20 -22.15 24.67 12.07
N ASN A 21 -21.17 25.54 12.37
CA ASN A 21 -20.19 25.31 13.44
C ASN A 21 -20.81 25.36 14.85
N ALA A 22 -22.02 25.89 15.03
CA ALA A 22 -22.65 26.03 16.34
C ALA A 22 -23.43 24.78 16.81
N SER A 23 -23.76 23.86 15.89
CA SER A 23 -24.40 22.57 16.20
C SER A 23 -23.42 21.41 16.43
N TYR A 24 -22.14 21.61 16.08
CA TYR A 24 -21.06 20.66 16.31
C TYR A 24 -20.10 21.21 17.36
N GLY A 25 -20.24 20.74 18.60
CA GLY A 25 -19.36 21.13 19.71
C GLY A 25 -17.93 20.57 19.63
N GLN A 26 -17.58 19.82 18.59
CA GLN A 26 -16.25 19.25 18.36
C GLN A 26 -15.88 19.32 16.87
N GLU A 27 -14.60 19.54 16.56
CA GLU A 27 -14.06 19.50 15.20
C GLU A 27 -14.33 18.12 14.54
N PRO A 28 -14.44 18.03 13.20
CA PRO A 28 -14.65 16.75 12.52
C PRO A 28 -13.48 15.79 12.79
N GLN A 29 -13.76 14.60 13.32
CA GLN A 29 -12.74 13.57 13.55
C GLN A 29 -12.27 12.93 12.23
N THR A 30 -10.97 12.84 12.04
CA THR A 30 -10.36 12.08 10.94
C THR A 30 -10.38 10.58 11.22
N VAL A 31 -10.09 9.74 10.21
CA VAL A 31 -9.88 8.30 10.44
C VAL A 31 -8.77 8.03 11.45
N PHE A 32 -7.73 8.87 11.48
CA PHE A 32 -6.65 8.74 12.44
C PHE A 32 -7.09 9.08 13.86
N ASP A 33 -7.93 10.10 14.05
CA ASP A 33 -8.50 10.43 15.37
C ASP A 33 -9.36 9.28 15.90
N TYR A 34 -10.15 8.66 15.01
CA TYR A 34 -10.95 7.48 15.34
C TYR A 34 -10.06 6.30 15.76
N LEU A 35 -9.05 5.96 14.97
CA LEU A 35 -8.11 4.88 15.30
C LEU A 35 -7.35 5.16 16.60
N ALA A 36 -6.93 6.42 16.83
CA ALA A 36 -6.27 6.84 18.06
C ALA A 36 -7.18 6.70 19.29
N GLY A 37 -8.44 7.10 19.19
CA GLY A 37 -9.43 6.91 20.24
C GLY A 37 -9.65 5.44 20.57
N ARG A 38 -9.78 4.61 19.54
CA ARG A 38 -9.92 3.15 19.68
C ARG A 38 -8.68 2.52 20.33
N ALA A 39 -7.48 2.87 19.87
CA ALA A 39 -6.22 2.36 20.42
C ALA A 39 -6.05 2.74 21.90
N ALA A 40 -6.38 3.98 22.27
CA ALA A 40 -6.36 4.43 23.65
C ALA A 40 -7.34 3.63 24.53
N GLY A 41 -8.57 3.38 24.04
CA GLY A 41 -9.56 2.57 24.73
C GLY A 41 -9.12 1.12 24.94
N MET A 42 -8.57 0.48 23.90
CA MET A 42 -8.06 -0.89 23.96
C MET A 42 -6.88 -1.01 24.92
N SER A 43 -5.88 -0.15 24.78
CA SER A 43 -4.69 -0.15 25.66
C SER A 43 -5.05 0.09 27.13
N ALA A 44 -6.04 0.94 27.41
CA ALA A 44 -6.54 1.17 28.77
C ALA A 44 -7.29 -0.03 29.37
N ALA A 45 -7.87 -0.89 28.54
CA ALA A 45 -8.60 -2.09 28.97
C ALA A 45 -7.67 -3.30 29.26
N LEU A 46 -6.41 -3.23 28.85
CA LEU A 46 -5.44 -4.31 29.05
C LEU A 46 -5.15 -4.56 30.54
N PRO A 47 -4.99 -5.82 30.97
CA PRO A 47 -4.72 -6.16 32.37
C PRO A 47 -3.42 -5.52 32.85
N ALA A 48 -3.42 -4.91 34.04
CA ALA A 48 -2.23 -4.36 34.66
C ALA A 48 -1.23 -5.46 35.07
N VAL A 49 0.03 -5.08 35.35
CA VAL A 49 1.00 -6.00 35.97
C VAL A 49 0.48 -6.39 37.36
N PRO A 50 0.40 -7.69 37.69
CA PRO A 50 -0.14 -8.18 38.95
C PRO A 50 0.86 -7.99 40.10
N ASP A 51 0.38 -8.12 41.34
CA ASP A 51 1.15 -7.83 42.55
C ASP A 51 2.10 -8.97 42.99
N THR A 52 2.17 -10.09 42.24
CA THR A 52 2.98 -11.26 42.62
C THR A 52 3.76 -11.81 41.44
N VAL A 53 4.95 -12.36 41.72
CA VAL A 53 5.81 -12.99 40.71
C VAL A 53 5.10 -14.12 39.97
N ASP A 54 4.43 -15.03 40.68
CA ASP A 54 3.76 -16.19 40.05
C ASP A 54 2.65 -15.77 39.08
N ALA A 55 1.85 -14.75 39.45
CA ALA A 55 0.82 -14.22 38.57
C ALA A 55 1.42 -13.51 37.35
N TRP A 56 2.53 -12.80 37.53
CA TRP A 56 3.24 -12.12 36.45
C TRP A 56 3.86 -13.12 35.47
N GLU A 57 4.52 -14.18 35.94
CA GLU A 57 5.10 -15.20 35.06
C GLU A 57 4.03 -15.95 34.26
N LYS A 58 2.84 -16.14 34.84
CA LYS A 58 1.68 -16.67 34.10
C LYS A 58 1.25 -15.71 32.98
N GLN A 59 1.02 -14.43 33.30
CA GLN A 59 0.65 -13.42 32.32
C GLN A 59 1.71 -13.25 31.23
N ARG A 60 3.00 -13.25 31.60
CA ARG A 60 4.13 -13.19 30.69
C ARG A 60 4.10 -14.35 29.69
N THR A 61 3.85 -15.57 30.17
CA THR A 61 3.80 -16.76 29.31
C THR A 61 2.66 -16.67 28.29
N GLU A 62 1.47 -16.24 28.73
CA GLU A 62 0.31 -16.04 27.86
C GLU A 62 0.59 -14.95 26.81
N LEU A 63 1.08 -13.78 27.24
CA LEU A 63 1.45 -12.66 26.37
C LEU A 63 2.49 -13.06 25.32
N VAL A 64 3.57 -13.75 25.72
CA VAL A 64 4.64 -14.16 24.79
C VAL A 64 4.13 -15.17 23.76
N GLY A 65 3.21 -16.07 24.16
CA GLY A 65 2.57 -17.01 23.24
C GLY A 65 1.67 -16.32 22.21
N GLU A 66 0.87 -15.35 22.65
CA GLU A 66 0.02 -14.54 21.77
C GLU A 66 0.85 -13.62 20.87
N LEU A 67 1.93 -13.03 21.38
CA LEU A 67 2.88 -12.25 20.57
C LEU A 67 3.51 -13.08 19.46
N GLY A 68 3.97 -14.30 19.76
CA GLY A 68 4.51 -15.22 18.75
C GLY A 68 3.48 -15.57 17.67
N THR A 69 2.22 -15.72 18.06
CA THR A 69 1.09 -15.98 17.15
C THR A 69 0.79 -14.77 16.26
N ALA A 70 0.69 -13.57 16.85
CA ALA A 70 0.41 -12.32 16.13
C ALA A 70 1.51 -11.96 15.12
N LEU A 71 2.77 -12.29 15.45
CA LEU A 71 3.90 -12.06 14.54
C LEU A 71 3.93 -13.06 13.37
N GLY A 72 3.35 -14.25 13.53
CA GLY A 72 3.27 -15.28 12.48
C GLY A 72 4.61 -15.99 12.21
N LEU A 73 5.48 -16.08 13.21
CA LEU A 73 6.88 -16.50 13.03
C LEU A 73 7.01 -17.88 12.37
N PRO A 74 7.92 -18.06 11.40
CA PRO A 74 8.26 -19.36 10.84
C PRO A 74 8.85 -20.34 11.88
N GLU A 75 8.92 -21.62 11.51
CA GLU A 75 9.68 -22.61 12.29
C GLU A 75 11.20 -22.33 12.17
N ARG A 76 11.93 -22.48 13.29
CA ARG A 76 13.39 -22.33 13.31
C ARG A 76 14.07 -23.64 12.89
N GLU A 77 14.54 -23.67 11.66
CA GLU A 77 15.29 -24.81 11.11
C GLU A 77 16.74 -24.86 11.60
N PRO A 78 17.39 -26.05 11.57
CA PRO A 78 18.82 -26.21 11.85
C PRO A 78 19.66 -25.21 11.06
N MET A 79 20.63 -24.59 11.73
CA MET A 79 21.38 -23.48 11.15
C MET A 79 22.24 -23.94 9.96
N LYS A 80 22.14 -23.21 8.85
CA LYS A 80 23.09 -23.25 7.74
C LYS A 80 23.64 -21.86 7.54
N ALA A 81 24.95 -21.69 7.50
CA ALA A 81 25.53 -20.36 7.34
C ALA A 81 26.88 -20.39 6.61
N ALA A 82 27.20 -19.29 5.95
CA ALA A 82 28.48 -19.08 5.28
C ALA A 82 28.95 -17.64 5.47
N VAL A 83 30.25 -17.48 5.71
CA VAL A 83 30.92 -16.19 5.57
C VAL A 83 31.21 -15.99 4.09
N THR A 84 30.53 -15.03 3.48
CA THR A 84 30.59 -14.77 2.04
C THR A 84 31.71 -13.81 1.66
N TYR A 85 32.11 -12.94 2.59
CA TYR A 85 33.20 -12.00 2.41
C TYR A 85 33.85 -11.66 3.74
N THR A 86 35.14 -11.38 3.73
CA THR A 86 35.87 -10.89 4.91
C THR A 86 36.81 -9.76 4.51
N LYS A 87 36.78 -8.67 5.28
CA LYS A 87 37.69 -7.54 5.15
C LYS A 87 38.27 -7.16 6.50
N GLN A 88 39.52 -6.71 6.48
CA GLN A 88 40.14 -6.02 7.62
C GLN A 88 40.02 -4.51 7.41
N ASP A 89 39.60 -3.79 8.44
CA ASP A 89 39.47 -2.33 8.46
C ASP A 89 40.09 -1.80 9.76
N GLY A 90 41.35 -1.39 9.69
CA GLY A 90 42.14 -1.08 10.89
C GLY A 90 42.27 -2.28 11.84
N ASP A 91 41.82 -2.10 13.08
CA ASP A 91 41.80 -3.13 14.12
C ASP A 91 40.49 -3.95 14.14
N LEU A 92 39.57 -3.69 13.20
CA LEU A 92 38.32 -4.42 13.06
C LEU A 92 38.38 -5.43 11.90
N VAL A 93 37.61 -6.50 12.04
CA VAL A 93 37.30 -7.48 11.02
C VAL A 93 35.80 -7.37 10.72
N ILE A 94 35.48 -7.24 9.44
CA ILE A 94 34.12 -7.14 8.89
C ILE A 94 33.87 -8.39 8.06
N GLU A 95 32.87 -9.17 8.43
CA GLU A 95 32.46 -10.41 7.77
C GLU A 95 31.03 -10.25 7.24
N GLU A 96 30.83 -10.40 5.93
CA GLU A 96 29.47 -10.51 5.38
C GLU A 96 29.03 -11.97 5.47
N VAL A 97 27.89 -12.21 6.10
CA VAL A 97 27.39 -13.54 6.37
C VAL A 97 26.02 -13.75 5.72
N ALA A 98 25.81 -14.98 5.25
CA ALA A 98 24.50 -15.47 4.85
C ALA A 98 24.14 -16.62 5.78
N TYR A 99 22.95 -16.60 6.37
CA TYR A 99 22.45 -17.67 7.22
C TYR A 99 21.00 -18.01 6.92
N LEU A 100 20.64 -19.29 7.07
CA LEU A 100 19.31 -19.80 6.76
C LEU A 100 18.29 -19.09 7.64
N TRP A 101 17.40 -18.35 7.01
CA TRP A 101 16.30 -17.67 7.65
C TRP A 101 15.15 -18.67 7.88
N ALA A 102 14.47 -19.11 6.82
CA ALA A 102 13.48 -20.19 6.81
C ALA A 102 13.14 -20.63 5.38
N GLY A 103 12.69 -21.88 5.20
CA GLY A 103 12.09 -22.39 3.96
C GLY A 103 12.98 -22.19 2.73
N GLN A 104 14.29 -22.46 2.89
CA GLN A 104 15.37 -22.26 1.91
C GLN A 104 15.78 -20.80 1.63
N THR A 105 15.13 -19.83 2.25
CA THR A 105 15.52 -18.42 2.15
C THR A 105 16.55 -18.05 3.23
N TYR A 106 17.48 -17.18 2.88
CA TYR A 106 18.60 -16.73 3.70
C TYR A 106 18.47 -15.24 4.04
N ALA A 107 18.95 -14.88 5.21
CA ALA A 107 19.17 -13.49 5.60
C ALA A 107 20.63 -13.10 5.33
N SER A 108 20.85 -11.83 4.99
CA SER A 108 22.18 -11.23 4.92
C SER A 108 22.43 -10.35 6.15
N ALA A 109 23.66 -10.37 6.64
CA ALA A 109 24.09 -9.56 7.77
C ALA A 109 25.60 -9.31 7.72
N THR A 110 26.04 -8.34 8.49
CA THR A 110 27.46 -8.05 8.69
C THR A 110 27.86 -8.30 10.14
N VAL A 111 28.90 -9.10 10.35
CA VAL A 111 29.55 -9.29 11.65
C VAL A 111 30.78 -8.39 11.73
N ILE A 112 30.83 -7.54 12.75
CA ILE A 112 31.94 -6.63 13.04
C ILE A 112 32.54 -7.02 14.39
N ARG A 113 33.84 -7.30 14.42
CA ARG A 113 34.57 -7.72 15.62
C ARG A 113 36.00 -7.21 15.62
N ALA A 114 36.62 -7.14 16.80
CA ALA A 114 38.05 -6.84 16.88
C ALA A 114 38.91 -7.96 16.24
N LYS A 115 40.05 -7.56 15.66
CA LYS A 115 40.98 -8.46 14.95
C LYS A 115 41.64 -9.49 15.86
N GLN A 116 41.98 -9.11 17.07
CA GLN A 116 42.59 -9.98 18.07
C GLN A 116 41.81 -9.86 19.38
N THR A 117 41.25 -10.97 19.82
CA THR A 117 40.55 -11.07 21.09
C THR A 117 40.97 -12.36 21.80
N GLU A 118 41.17 -12.31 23.11
CA GLU A 118 41.41 -13.51 23.91
C GLU A 118 40.08 -14.13 24.33
N GLY A 119 39.92 -15.44 24.09
CA GLY A 119 38.73 -16.18 24.48
C GLY A 119 37.47 -15.82 23.70
N ARG A 120 36.32 -16.29 24.22
CA ARG A 120 34.99 -16.03 23.66
C ARG A 120 34.50 -14.63 24.04
N GLN A 121 33.95 -13.90 23.08
CA GLN A 121 33.54 -12.51 23.25
C GLN A 121 32.04 -12.39 23.53
N PRO A 122 31.62 -11.39 24.33
CA PRO A 122 30.21 -10.99 24.34
C PRO A 122 29.77 -10.53 22.94
N ALA A 123 28.47 -10.58 22.67
CA ALA A 123 27.94 -10.16 21.37
C ALA A 123 26.64 -9.36 21.47
N ILE A 124 26.36 -8.58 20.43
CA ILE A 124 25.12 -7.81 20.27
C ILE A 124 24.53 -8.13 18.90
N VAL A 125 23.28 -8.56 18.88
CA VAL A 125 22.45 -8.57 17.67
C VAL A 125 21.87 -7.17 17.47
N MET A 126 21.89 -6.67 16.25
CA MET A 126 21.46 -5.33 15.92
C MET A 126 20.46 -5.36 14.75
N PRO A 127 19.14 -5.36 15.03
CA PRO A 127 18.14 -5.09 14.01
C PRO A 127 18.35 -3.72 13.36
N SER A 128 18.08 -3.64 12.06
CA SER A 128 18.27 -2.42 11.27
C SER A 128 17.18 -1.37 11.49
N GLY A 129 15.98 -1.77 11.95
CA GLY A 129 14.81 -0.89 11.93
C GLY A 129 14.41 -0.60 10.48
N LYS A 130 14.35 0.68 10.09
CA LYS A 130 14.01 1.11 8.71
C LYS A 130 15.27 1.32 7.86
N LEU A 131 15.35 0.60 6.73
CA LEU A 131 16.29 0.84 5.60
C LEU A 131 17.78 0.83 5.96
N GLY A 132 18.15 0.15 7.04
CA GLY A 132 19.51 0.16 7.56
C GLY A 132 20.44 -0.86 6.89
N HIS A 133 21.67 -0.41 6.61
CA HIS A 133 22.88 -1.22 6.46
C HIS A 133 23.89 -0.72 7.50
N TYR A 134 24.87 -1.51 7.94
CA TYR A 134 25.77 -1.12 9.04
C TYR A 134 26.56 0.18 8.74
N THR A 135 26.71 0.55 7.46
CA THR A 135 27.36 1.79 7.02
C THR A 135 26.49 3.03 7.22
N PHE A 136 25.23 2.87 7.63
CA PHE A 136 24.35 3.98 7.94
C PHE A 136 24.90 4.76 9.15
N LEU A 137 25.07 6.07 8.96
CA LEU A 137 25.79 6.94 9.90
C LEU A 137 25.27 6.86 11.35
N PRO A 138 23.94 6.79 11.60
CA PRO A 138 23.38 6.63 12.95
C PRO A 138 23.80 5.38 13.73
N TYR A 139 24.27 4.33 13.04
CA TYR A 139 24.69 3.07 13.64
C TYR A 139 26.20 2.89 13.62
N ARG A 140 26.87 3.32 12.55
CA ARG A 140 28.28 2.97 12.27
C ARG A 140 29.22 3.25 13.44
N LYS A 141 29.13 4.43 14.05
CA LYS A 141 30.00 4.80 15.18
C LYS A 141 29.76 3.95 16.41
N PHE A 142 28.49 3.61 16.68
CA PHE A 142 28.14 2.73 17.78
C PHE A 142 28.69 1.32 17.54
N VAL A 143 28.45 0.76 16.36
CA VAL A 143 28.95 -0.57 15.95
C VAL A 143 30.48 -0.65 16.07
N ASP A 144 31.20 0.32 15.49
CA ASP A 144 32.66 0.36 15.52
C ASP A 144 33.19 0.50 16.96
N SER A 145 32.52 1.30 17.80
CA SER A 145 32.90 1.47 19.21
C SER A 145 32.71 0.19 20.03
N MET A 146 31.57 -0.51 19.89
CA MET A 146 31.33 -1.78 20.59
C MET A 146 32.33 -2.85 20.13
N ALA A 147 32.55 -2.97 18.82
CA ALA A 147 33.51 -3.91 18.26
C ALA A 147 34.94 -3.63 18.71
N GLY A 148 35.35 -2.35 18.78
CA GLY A 148 36.64 -1.94 19.30
C GLY A 148 36.86 -2.24 20.79
N GLN A 149 35.78 -2.38 21.56
CA GLN A 149 35.79 -2.79 22.97
C GLN A 149 35.78 -4.32 23.17
N GLY A 150 35.83 -5.10 22.08
CA GLY A 150 35.80 -6.56 22.12
C GLY A 150 34.39 -7.15 22.20
N ILE A 151 33.34 -6.39 21.87
CA ILE A 151 31.98 -6.90 21.74
C ILE A 151 31.68 -7.18 20.27
N THR A 152 31.44 -8.44 19.91
CA THR A 152 31.08 -8.80 18.53
C THR A 152 29.69 -8.25 18.20
N VAL A 153 29.55 -7.47 17.12
CA VAL A 153 28.26 -6.95 16.66
C VAL A 153 27.84 -7.66 15.40
N LEU A 154 26.62 -8.19 15.37
CA LEU A 154 25.96 -8.68 14.15
C LEU A 154 24.86 -7.69 13.77
N PHE A 155 25.08 -6.96 12.67
CA PHE A 155 24.12 -6.03 12.11
C PHE A 155 23.33 -6.70 10.98
N ILE A 156 22.00 -6.72 11.10
CA ILE A 156 21.14 -7.43 10.14
C ILE A 156 20.69 -6.48 9.03
N ASP A 157 20.73 -6.92 7.78
CA ASP A 157 20.23 -6.10 6.67
C ASP A 157 18.70 -6.06 6.67
N ASP A 158 18.13 -4.87 6.45
CA ASP A 158 16.69 -4.71 6.24
C ASP A 158 16.21 -5.57 5.04
N PRO A 159 15.06 -6.27 5.13
CA PRO A 159 14.50 -7.10 4.05
C PRO A 159 14.39 -6.42 2.67
N ARG A 160 14.32 -5.09 2.64
CA ARG A 160 14.14 -4.27 1.43
C ARG A 160 15.45 -3.73 0.86
N THR A 161 16.58 -4.01 1.51
CA THR A 161 17.88 -3.44 1.15
C THR A 161 18.90 -4.52 0.79
N GLY A 162 20.10 -4.08 0.38
CA GLY A 162 21.25 -4.95 0.17
C GLY A 162 20.99 -6.05 -0.86
N ARG A 163 21.18 -7.31 -0.46
CA ARG A 163 20.93 -8.49 -1.29
C ARG A 163 19.49 -9.00 -1.22
N ARG A 164 18.70 -8.51 -0.26
CA ARG A 164 17.32 -8.98 -0.02
C ARG A 164 16.31 -8.29 -0.95
N GLN A 165 16.48 -6.98 -1.19
CA GLN A 165 15.78 -6.15 -2.21
C GLN A 165 14.27 -6.40 -2.37
N ALA A 166 13.56 -6.71 -1.29
CA ALA A 166 12.12 -6.93 -1.37
C ALA A 166 11.37 -5.63 -1.70
N PRO A 167 10.33 -5.68 -2.57
CA PRO A 167 9.46 -4.53 -2.82
C PRO A 167 8.66 -4.20 -1.56
N ASP A 168 8.62 -2.93 -1.15
CA ASP A 168 8.10 -2.53 0.16
C ASP A 168 6.61 -2.89 0.35
N ALA A 169 5.74 -2.34 -0.50
CA ALA A 169 4.30 -2.61 -0.42
C ALA A 169 3.96 -4.05 -0.81
N GLY A 170 4.60 -4.58 -1.86
CA GLY A 170 4.43 -5.97 -2.30
C GLY A 170 4.72 -6.98 -1.18
N LEU A 171 5.83 -6.80 -0.46
CA LEU A 171 6.17 -7.64 0.69
C LEU A 171 5.16 -7.47 1.82
N TYR A 172 4.75 -6.23 2.11
CA TYR A 172 3.84 -5.92 3.20
C TYR A 172 2.50 -6.68 3.08
N ALA A 173 1.78 -6.54 1.96
CA ALA A 173 0.49 -7.24 1.80
C ALA A 173 0.66 -8.73 1.68
N ALA A 174 1.64 -9.20 0.91
CA ALA A 174 1.82 -10.63 0.71
C ALA A 174 2.10 -11.31 2.07
N ALA A 175 2.97 -10.71 2.90
CA ALA A 175 3.27 -11.23 4.23
C ALA A 175 2.01 -11.21 5.11
N SER A 176 1.32 -10.07 5.15
CA SER A 176 0.10 -9.90 5.95
C SER A 176 -0.97 -10.93 5.55
N ALA A 177 -1.21 -11.12 4.25
CA ALA A 177 -2.15 -12.13 3.74
C ALA A 177 -1.71 -13.56 4.07
N ALA A 178 -0.40 -13.85 4.07
CA ALA A 178 0.17 -15.15 4.45
C ALA A 178 0.16 -15.42 5.96
N GLY A 179 -0.36 -14.49 6.76
CA GLY A 179 -0.42 -14.57 8.22
C GLY A 179 0.94 -14.35 8.87
N ILE A 180 1.81 -13.55 8.27
CA ILE A 180 3.08 -13.08 8.84
C ILE A 180 3.03 -11.56 8.90
N SER A 181 3.17 -10.99 10.09
CA SER A 181 3.31 -9.52 10.17
C SER A 181 4.68 -9.11 9.61
N PRO A 182 4.79 -7.97 8.92
CA PRO A 182 6.09 -7.46 8.48
C PRO A 182 7.07 -7.21 9.63
N ALA A 183 6.58 -6.75 10.80
CA ALA A 183 7.36 -6.74 12.05
C ALA A 183 7.86 -8.15 12.43
N GLY A 184 7.04 -9.17 12.20
CA GLY A 184 7.39 -10.58 12.41
C GLY A 184 8.57 -11.05 11.56
N ILE A 185 8.74 -10.53 10.34
CA ILE A 185 9.92 -10.83 9.52
C ILE A 185 11.19 -10.31 10.19
N GLN A 186 11.18 -9.06 10.66
CA GLN A 186 12.33 -8.40 11.29
C GLN A 186 12.61 -8.94 12.71
N VAL A 187 11.56 -9.26 13.48
CA VAL A 187 11.73 -9.98 14.75
C VAL A 187 12.34 -11.35 14.50
N PHE A 188 11.88 -12.08 13.48
CA PHE A 188 12.46 -13.39 13.15
C PHE A 188 13.91 -13.29 12.65
N ASP A 189 14.26 -12.22 11.92
CA ASP A 189 15.65 -11.90 11.58
C ASP A 189 16.53 -11.85 12.84
N ALA A 190 16.10 -11.14 13.89
CA ALA A 190 16.84 -11.06 15.15
C ALA A 190 16.97 -12.42 15.86
N LEU A 191 15.91 -13.24 15.83
CA LEU A 191 15.92 -14.59 16.40
C LEU A 191 16.90 -15.51 15.65
N ARG A 192 16.93 -15.45 14.32
CA ARG A 192 17.86 -16.22 13.47
C ARG A 192 19.30 -15.72 13.56
N ALA A 193 19.51 -14.41 13.71
CA ALA A 193 20.81 -13.82 13.98
C ALA A 193 21.40 -14.32 15.30
N LEU A 194 20.59 -14.41 16.36
CA LEU A 194 21.00 -15.04 17.61
C LEU A 194 21.39 -16.50 17.40
N ASP A 195 20.55 -17.28 16.71
CA ASP A 195 20.85 -18.70 16.45
C ASP A 195 22.19 -18.85 15.72
N TYR A 196 22.54 -17.93 14.80
CA TYR A 196 23.83 -17.94 14.12
C TYR A 196 24.99 -17.57 15.05
N LEU A 197 24.84 -16.56 15.91
CA LEU A 197 25.88 -16.23 16.91
C LEU A 197 26.15 -17.40 17.86
N LEU A 198 25.14 -18.23 18.16
CA LEU A 198 25.32 -19.43 18.98
C LEU A 198 26.13 -20.54 18.29
N THR A 199 26.29 -20.51 16.96
CA THR A 199 27.16 -21.47 16.23
C THR A 199 28.61 -21.01 16.18
N ARG A 200 28.91 -19.79 16.62
CA ARG A 200 30.25 -19.21 16.52
C ARG A 200 31.13 -19.61 17.70
N ALA A 201 32.32 -20.10 17.40
CA ALA A 201 33.29 -20.51 18.42
C ALA A 201 33.95 -19.34 19.18
N ASP A 202 33.94 -18.15 18.58
CA ASP A 202 34.50 -16.91 19.12
C ASP A 202 33.48 -16.07 19.93
N VAL A 203 32.23 -16.52 20.07
CA VAL A 203 31.17 -15.84 20.82
C VAL A 203 30.84 -16.61 22.11
N ASP A 204 30.60 -15.88 23.21
CA ASP A 204 30.14 -16.43 24.48
C ASP A 204 28.60 -16.51 24.48
N PRO A 205 28.00 -17.71 24.44
CA PRO A 205 26.55 -17.85 24.37
C PRO A 205 25.82 -17.37 25.63
N GLY A 206 26.54 -17.14 26.74
CA GLY A 206 26.00 -16.57 27.98
C GLY A 206 26.03 -15.04 28.04
N LYS A 207 26.52 -14.35 26.99
CA LYS A 207 26.72 -12.89 26.96
C LYS A 207 26.28 -12.25 25.64
N ILE A 208 25.15 -12.69 25.10
CA ILE A 208 24.55 -12.12 23.89
C ILE A 208 23.41 -11.18 24.27
N GLY A 209 23.47 -9.93 23.83
CA GLY A 209 22.40 -8.94 23.96
C GLY A 209 21.81 -8.55 22.61
N ILE A 210 20.85 -7.63 22.65
CA ILE A 210 20.23 -7.03 21.46
C ILE A 210 20.16 -5.51 21.62
N ALA A 211 20.43 -4.77 20.55
CA ALA A 211 20.43 -3.31 20.56
C ALA A 211 19.71 -2.74 19.33
N GLY A 212 18.88 -1.71 19.53
CA GLY A 212 18.13 -1.10 18.43
C GLY A 212 17.81 0.38 18.63
N LEU A 213 17.59 1.06 17.50
CA LEU A 213 17.24 2.48 17.39
C LEU A 213 15.85 2.61 16.74
N GLY A 214 14.98 3.49 17.27
CA GLY A 214 13.65 3.74 16.69
C GLY A 214 12.83 2.44 16.59
N ALA A 215 12.39 2.06 15.38
CA ALA A 215 11.69 0.79 15.14
C ALA A 215 12.49 -0.44 15.61
N GLY A 216 13.82 -0.41 15.46
CA GLY A 216 14.70 -1.46 15.96
C GLY A 216 14.66 -1.62 17.48
N ALA A 217 14.27 -0.59 18.24
CA ALA A 217 14.04 -0.70 19.68
C ALA A 217 12.77 -1.50 20.00
N LEU A 218 11.68 -1.28 19.24
CA LEU A 218 10.46 -2.09 19.36
C LEU A 218 10.73 -3.56 19.01
N GLU A 219 11.45 -3.80 17.90
CA GLU A 219 11.90 -5.13 17.48
C GLU A 219 12.75 -5.81 18.57
N SER A 220 13.65 -5.05 19.20
CA SER A 220 14.49 -5.55 20.30
C SER A 220 13.68 -5.99 21.51
N TYR A 221 12.65 -5.23 21.90
CA TYR A 221 11.74 -5.63 22.98
C TYR A 221 10.98 -6.91 22.63
N MET A 222 10.42 -7.00 21.43
CA MET A 222 9.66 -8.17 20.98
C MET A 222 10.54 -9.42 20.89
N ALA A 223 11.69 -9.32 20.22
CA ALA A 223 12.64 -10.43 20.08
C ALA A 223 13.14 -10.91 21.45
N ALA A 224 13.53 -10.00 22.34
CA ALA A 224 13.99 -10.38 23.67
C ALA A 224 12.86 -10.92 24.57
N ALA A 225 11.61 -10.50 24.40
CA ALA A 225 10.46 -11.10 25.10
C ALA A 225 10.23 -12.55 24.66
N LEU A 226 10.37 -12.84 23.36
CA LEU A 226 10.23 -14.19 22.78
C LEU A 226 11.43 -15.10 23.07
N GLU A 227 12.60 -14.53 23.30
CA GLU A 227 13.85 -15.27 23.38
C GLU A 227 14.65 -14.91 24.65
N PRO A 228 14.59 -15.77 25.68
CA PRO A 228 15.25 -15.52 26.97
C PRO A 228 16.78 -15.59 26.88
N ARG A 229 17.36 -16.11 25.79
CA ARG A 229 18.82 -16.16 25.59
C ARG A 229 19.42 -14.78 25.29
N PHE A 230 18.63 -13.79 24.87
CA PHE A 230 19.06 -12.39 24.92
C PHE A 230 19.19 -11.94 26.37
N GLN A 231 20.42 -11.72 26.82
CA GLN A 231 20.75 -11.46 28.22
C GLN A 231 20.59 -10.00 28.64
N PHE A 232 20.63 -9.06 27.69
CA PHE A 232 20.41 -7.64 27.94
C PHE A 232 19.86 -6.94 26.68
N VAL A 233 19.21 -5.79 26.88
CA VAL A 233 18.60 -5.00 25.81
C VAL A 233 19.08 -3.55 25.87
N VAL A 234 19.43 -2.97 24.71
CA VAL A 234 19.69 -1.53 24.54
C VAL A 234 18.66 -0.95 23.58
N ALA A 235 17.81 -0.07 24.08
CA ALA A 235 16.73 0.57 23.32
C ALA A 235 16.93 2.08 23.29
N VAL A 236 17.16 2.64 22.10
CA VAL A 236 17.39 4.08 21.89
C VAL A 236 16.31 4.67 21.00
N GLY A 237 15.72 5.80 21.39
CA GLY A 237 14.90 6.64 20.50
C GLY A 237 13.58 6.04 19.98
N GLY A 238 13.17 4.86 20.45
CA GLY A 238 11.95 4.17 19.99
C GLY A 238 11.05 3.63 21.10
N THR A 239 11.34 3.92 22.37
CA THR A 239 10.56 3.39 23.49
C THR A 239 9.24 4.14 23.64
N THR A 240 8.15 3.52 23.24
CA THR A 240 6.78 4.04 23.35
C THR A 240 5.75 2.91 23.28
N THR A 241 4.47 3.24 23.45
CA THR A 241 3.31 2.31 23.33
C THR A 241 2.65 2.47 21.97
N TYR A 242 2.02 1.43 21.44
CA TYR A 242 1.23 1.50 20.21
C TYR A 242 0.06 2.48 20.33
N ALA A 243 -0.63 2.57 21.47
CA ALA A 243 -1.67 3.58 21.66
C ALA A 243 -1.18 5.02 21.50
N CYS A 244 0.04 5.31 21.98
CA CYS A 244 0.65 6.63 21.78
C CYS A 244 1.12 6.82 20.33
N LEU A 245 1.67 5.80 19.65
CA LEU A 245 2.04 5.88 18.24
C LEU A 245 0.83 6.16 17.34
N THR A 246 -0.29 5.49 17.56
CA THR A 246 -1.54 5.74 16.85
C THR A 246 -2.05 7.17 17.10
N ARG A 247 -1.93 7.68 18.32
CA ARG A 247 -2.24 9.10 18.61
C ARG A 247 -1.31 10.07 17.89
N ALA A 248 -0.02 9.76 17.80
CA ALA A 248 0.93 10.58 17.05
C ALA A 248 0.61 10.55 15.54
N ALA A 249 0.09 9.43 15.01
CA ALA A 249 -0.35 9.35 13.62
C ALA A 249 -1.48 10.34 13.31
N ALA A 250 -2.42 10.53 14.25
CA ALA A 250 -3.47 11.56 14.14
C ALA A 250 -2.91 12.99 14.11
N ALA A 251 -1.76 13.23 14.74
CA ALA A 251 -1.04 14.51 14.66
C ALA A 251 -0.16 14.64 13.41
N GLY A 252 -0.05 13.60 12.56
CA GLY A 252 0.90 13.56 11.44
C GLY A 252 2.35 13.32 11.88
N GLU A 253 2.54 12.75 13.07
CA GLU A 253 3.82 12.57 13.76
C GLU A 253 4.10 11.08 14.06
N ALA A 254 3.64 10.13 13.23
CA ALA A 254 3.95 8.69 13.39
C ALA A 254 4.89 8.15 12.32
N PRO A 255 5.53 6.98 12.53
CA PRO A 255 6.41 6.39 11.54
C PRO A 255 5.64 6.04 10.28
N GLU A 256 6.22 6.35 9.12
CA GLU A 256 5.60 6.03 7.83
C GLU A 256 5.69 4.54 7.50
N ASP A 257 6.60 3.81 8.16
CA ASP A 257 6.84 2.39 7.89
C ASP A 257 5.86 1.51 8.67
N PRO A 258 4.92 0.83 8.00
CA PRO A 258 3.92 0.02 8.67
C PRO A 258 4.54 -1.26 9.27
N ALA A 259 5.77 -1.65 8.90
CA ALA A 259 6.49 -2.74 9.55
C ALA A 259 6.81 -2.48 11.03
N ALA A 260 6.71 -1.23 11.51
CA ALA A 260 6.83 -0.92 12.93
C ALA A 260 5.65 -1.42 13.77
N PHE A 261 4.56 -1.85 13.14
CA PHE A 261 3.29 -2.20 13.79
C PHE A 261 2.99 -3.70 13.68
N VAL A 262 2.32 -4.24 14.70
CA VAL A 262 1.87 -5.63 14.76
C VAL A 262 0.34 -5.67 14.72
N ALA A 263 -0.21 -6.38 13.74
CA ALA A 263 -1.65 -6.50 13.57
C ALA A 263 -2.32 -7.16 14.79
N GLY A 264 -3.40 -6.56 15.28
CA GLY A 264 -4.22 -7.03 16.39
C GLY A 264 -3.56 -6.96 17.77
N ILE A 265 -2.36 -6.38 17.92
CA ILE A 265 -1.62 -6.49 19.17
C ILE A 265 -2.37 -5.91 20.38
N LEU A 266 -3.11 -4.80 20.20
CA LEU A 266 -3.87 -4.16 21.29
C LEU A 266 -5.08 -4.97 21.77
N GLU A 267 -5.43 -6.07 21.10
CA GLU A 267 -6.44 -7.01 21.57
C GLU A 267 -5.98 -7.77 22.83
N PHE A 268 -4.66 -7.87 23.06
CA PHE A 268 -4.10 -8.64 24.16
C PHE A 268 -2.92 -8.00 24.89
N THR A 269 -2.16 -7.10 24.27
CA THR A 269 -1.03 -6.41 24.92
C THR A 269 -0.70 -5.05 24.27
N ASP A 270 0.20 -4.31 24.91
CA ASP A 270 0.87 -3.13 24.33
C ASP A 270 2.37 -3.25 24.63
N MET A 271 3.20 -2.39 24.01
CA MET A 271 4.65 -2.44 24.10
C MET A 271 5.19 -2.22 25.52
N ASP A 272 4.43 -1.58 26.41
CA ASP A 272 4.79 -1.42 27.82
C ASP A 272 4.89 -2.77 28.55
N ARG A 273 3.95 -3.68 28.30
CA ARG A 273 3.91 -5.04 28.84
C ARG A 273 4.89 -5.97 28.13
N VAL A 274 5.08 -5.81 26.81
CA VAL A 274 6.14 -6.53 26.06
C VAL A 274 7.51 -6.19 26.66
N ALA A 275 7.81 -4.91 26.87
CA ALA A 275 9.07 -4.48 27.49
C ALA A 275 9.18 -4.95 28.95
N ALA A 276 8.07 -5.03 29.70
CA ALA A 276 8.06 -5.57 31.05
C ALA A 276 8.44 -7.07 31.10
N CYS A 277 8.17 -7.85 30.04
CA CYS A 277 8.56 -9.26 29.94
C CYS A 277 10.08 -9.48 29.98
N LEU A 278 10.87 -8.42 29.87
CA LEU A 278 12.31 -8.48 30.05
C LEU A 278 12.74 -8.74 31.49
N ALA A 279 11.91 -8.44 32.49
CA ALA A 279 12.26 -8.57 33.90
C ALA A 279 12.76 -10.00 34.23
N PRO A 280 13.89 -10.19 34.95
CA PRO A 280 14.76 -9.18 35.56
C PRO A 280 16.05 -8.90 34.74
N ARG A 281 16.05 -9.04 33.42
CA ARG A 281 17.26 -8.84 32.59
C ARG A 281 17.68 -7.37 32.55
N PRO A 282 18.97 -7.03 32.48
CA PRO A 282 19.41 -5.64 32.31
C PRO A 282 18.84 -5.00 31.04
N VAL A 283 18.32 -3.77 31.18
CA VAL A 283 17.82 -2.98 30.06
C VAL A 283 18.31 -1.54 30.14
N PHE A 284 18.79 -1.02 29.01
CA PHE A 284 19.18 0.37 28.84
C PHE A 284 18.17 1.07 27.95
N ILE A 285 17.63 2.19 28.42
CA ILE A 285 16.62 2.97 27.73
C ILE A 285 17.10 4.43 27.67
N ALA A 286 17.30 4.92 26.46
CA ALA A 286 17.73 6.30 26.22
C ALA A 286 17.04 6.92 24.99
N GLY A 287 17.20 8.23 24.84
CA GLY A 287 16.55 9.00 23.79
C GLY A 287 15.05 9.06 24.02
N ARG A 288 14.56 10.17 24.58
CA ARG A 288 13.13 10.42 24.55
C ARG A 288 12.81 10.64 23.07
N ALA A 289 11.92 9.82 22.53
CA ALA A 289 11.33 10.04 21.23
C ALA A 289 11.00 11.55 21.09
N GLY A 290 11.52 12.20 20.05
CA GLY A 290 11.45 13.66 19.91
C GLY A 290 10.07 14.17 19.51
N VAL A 291 9.96 15.47 19.20
CA VAL A 291 8.84 15.98 18.39
C VAL A 291 9.09 15.49 16.96
N GLY A 292 8.20 14.66 16.42
CA GLY A 292 8.42 13.82 15.24
C GLY A 292 7.87 12.40 15.45
N GLU A 293 8.13 11.49 14.51
CA GLU A 293 7.48 10.17 14.31
C GLU A 293 7.25 9.25 15.55
N TRP A 294 7.84 9.51 16.71
CA TRP A 294 7.80 8.62 17.86
C TRP A 294 7.13 9.30 19.07
N ALA A 295 6.05 8.71 19.58
CA ALA A 295 5.17 9.36 20.55
C ALA A 295 5.79 9.46 21.96
N VAL A 296 6.21 10.67 22.33
CA VAL A 296 6.93 11.05 23.56
C VAL A 296 6.26 10.58 24.86
N ASP A 297 4.94 10.62 24.92
CA ASP A 297 4.17 10.30 26.14
C ASP A 297 4.22 8.81 26.49
N GLY A 298 4.40 7.93 25.49
CA GLY A 298 4.42 6.48 25.71
C GLY A 298 5.65 6.02 26.49
N PHE A 299 6.75 6.77 26.47
CA PHE A 299 7.97 6.47 27.20
C PHE A 299 7.72 6.28 28.71
N ASP A 300 6.97 7.20 29.32
CA ASP A 300 6.67 7.14 30.75
C ASP A 300 5.70 6.00 31.08
N HIS A 301 4.81 5.63 30.15
CA HIS A 301 3.95 4.45 30.30
C HIS A 301 4.79 3.17 30.34
N VAL A 302 5.68 2.99 29.37
CA VAL A 302 6.59 1.83 29.32
C VAL A 302 7.41 1.72 30.59
N LEU A 303 8.06 2.81 31.03
CA LEU A 303 8.88 2.79 32.24
C LEU A 303 8.09 2.46 33.51
N ARG A 304 6.86 2.95 33.65
CA ARG A 304 6.02 2.63 34.81
C ARG A 304 5.70 1.14 34.85
N THR A 305 5.26 0.56 33.73
CA THR A 305 4.91 -0.86 33.62
C THR A 305 6.14 -1.74 33.85
N MET A 306 7.30 -1.38 33.26
CA MET A 306 8.56 -2.09 33.51
C MET A 306 8.99 -2.03 34.97
N LYS A 307 9.00 -0.85 35.61
CA LYS A 307 9.38 -0.72 37.03
C LYS A 307 8.49 -1.56 37.95
N ALA A 308 7.19 -1.67 37.65
CA ALA A 308 6.28 -2.56 38.38
C ALA A 308 6.71 -4.03 38.27
N ALA A 309 6.92 -4.53 37.06
CA ALA A 309 7.35 -5.92 36.84
C ALA A 309 8.73 -6.22 37.42
N TYR A 310 9.72 -5.33 37.22
CA TYR A 310 11.06 -5.50 37.80
C TYR A 310 11.06 -5.42 39.33
N GLY A 311 10.14 -4.64 39.92
CA GLY A 311 9.94 -4.57 41.37
C GLY A 311 9.52 -5.90 41.98
N LEU A 312 8.73 -6.72 41.27
CA LEU A 312 8.37 -8.08 41.72
C LEU A 312 9.59 -8.99 41.87
N HIS A 313 10.66 -8.72 41.12
CA HIS A 313 11.89 -9.51 41.11
C HIS A 313 13.05 -8.86 41.89
N ASP A 314 12.78 -7.81 42.68
CA ASP A 314 13.81 -7.00 43.36
C ASP A 314 14.93 -6.52 42.41
N ALA A 315 14.56 -6.20 41.17
CA ALA A 315 15.50 -5.95 40.07
C ALA A 315 15.38 -4.54 39.47
N ALA A 316 14.69 -3.60 40.13
CA ALA A 316 14.44 -2.26 39.59
C ALA A 316 15.73 -1.48 39.25
N ASP A 317 16.85 -1.80 39.91
CA ASP A 317 18.19 -1.27 39.66
C ASP A 317 18.80 -1.71 38.31
N ARG A 318 18.22 -2.73 37.66
CA ARG A 318 18.65 -3.23 36.34
C ARG A 318 18.05 -2.46 35.16
N ILE A 319 17.17 -1.50 35.43
CA ILE A 319 16.69 -0.54 34.44
C ILE A 319 17.63 0.67 34.47
N CYS A 320 18.49 0.80 33.46
CA CYS A 320 19.27 2.00 33.24
C CYS A 320 18.50 2.95 32.32
N GLN A 321 18.08 4.08 32.88
CA GLN A 321 17.39 5.13 32.15
C GLN A 321 18.31 6.34 32.04
N VAL A 322 18.57 6.82 30.83
CA VAL A 322 19.25 8.09 30.59
C VAL A 322 18.21 9.13 30.19
N PRO A 323 17.82 10.05 31.10
CA PRO A 323 16.90 11.13 30.76
C PRO A 323 17.62 12.20 29.93
N ASP A 324 16.89 12.75 28.97
CA ASP A 324 17.22 13.89 28.10
C ASP A 324 18.04 13.63 26.83
N GLY A 325 17.65 14.36 25.77
CA GLY A 325 18.26 14.35 24.44
C GLY A 325 17.34 13.75 23.38
N GLN A 326 16.95 14.57 22.40
CA GLN A 326 16.41 14.07 21.12
C GLN A 326 17.54 13.29 20.43
N SER A 327 17.29 12.07 19.97
CA SER A 327 18.30 11.37 19.19
C SER A 327 17.68 10.36 18.22
N ASP A 328 17.93 10.59 16.95
CA ASP A 328 17.81 9.67 15.81
C ASP A 328 19.16 8.99 15.51
N ASP A 329 20.05 8.94 16.51
CA ASP A 329 21.44 8.49 16.41
C ASP A 329 21.84 7.76 17.70
N MET A 330 22.54 6.63 17.60
CA MET A 330 23.09 5.96 18.79
C MET A 330 24.37 6.62 19.31
N THR A 331 25.04 7.43 18.48
CA THR A 331 26.34 8.04 18.77
C THR A 331 26.37 8.82 20.08
N PRO A 332 25.39 9.69 20.40
CA PRO A 332 25.43 10.49 21.63
C PRO A 332 25.39 9.64 22.90
N HIS A 333 24.88 8.42 22.82
CA HIS A 333 24.69 7.52 23.95
C HIS A 333 25.79 6.46 24.08
N ILE A 334 26.79 6.45 23.18
CA ILE A 334 27.91 5.49 23.22
C ILE A 334 28.60 5.47 24.61
N PRO A 335 28.98 6.63 25.21
CA PRO A 335 29.69 6.62 26.48
C PRO A 335 28.89 5.96 27.61
N GLU A 336 27.61 6.30 27.73
CA GLU A 336 26.71 5.76 28.75
C GLU A 336 26.43 4.28 28.53
N ILE A 337 26.21 3.86 27.27
CA ILE A 337 25.97 2.45 26.93
C ILE A 337 27.22 1.61 27.22
N THR A 338 28.41 2.04 26.77
CA THR A 338 29.67 1.35 27.07
C THR A 338 29.86 1.22 28.58
N GLN A 339 29.73 2.32 29.32
CA GLN A 339 29.92 2.32 30.77
C GLN A 339 28.94 1.37 31.45
N TRP A 340 27.67 1.38 31.04
CA TRP A 340 26.65 0.49 31.58
C TRP A 340 26.97 -0.98 31.30
N ILE A 341 27.35 -1.31 30.06
CA ILE A 341 27.71 -2.68 29.65
C ILE A 341 28.91 -3.19 30.45
N GLU A 342 30.00 -2.42 30.49
CA GLU A 342 31.27 -2.84 31.13
C GLU A 342 31.19 -2.87 32.65
N ALA A 343 30.58 -1.85 33.27
CA ALA A 343 30.57 -1.71 34.73
C ALA A 343 29.46 -2.52 35.41
N SER A 344 28.34 -2.77 34.71
CA SER A 344 27.13 -3.35 35.31
C SER A 344 26.69 -4.64 34.64
N VAL A 345 26.54 -4.66 33.31
CA VAL A 345 25.93 -5.79 32.60
C VAL A 345 26.87 -6.98 32.54
N LEU A 346 28.01 -6.89 31.84
CA LEU A 346 28.90 -8.03 31.62
C LEU A 346 29.41 -8.66 32.93
N PRO A 347 29.73 -7.91 34.00
CA PRO A 347 30.08 -8.49 35.30
C PRO A 347 28.93 -9.25 35.98
N SER A 348 27.67 -8.89 35.70
CA SER A 348 26.49 -9.56 36.26
C SER A 348 26.10 -10.84 35.51
N LEU A 349 26.55 -11.00 34.26
CA LEU A 349 26.25 -12.15 33.42
C LEU A 349 27.23 -13.30 33.65
N LYS A 350 26.73 -14.53 33.54
CA LYS A 350 27.55 -15.74 33.61
C LYS A 350 28.00 -16.13 32.21
N SER A 351 29.30 -16.27 32.02
CA SER A 351 29.83 -16.92 30.82
C SER A 351 29.32 -18.34 30.69
N SER A 352 29.19 -18.82 29.45
CA SER A 352 28.75 -20.17 29.14
C SER A 352 29.82 -20.95 28.38
N ASP A 353 30.17 -22.11 28.92
CA ASP A 353 31.10 -23.06 28.31
C ASP A 353 30.42 -24.00 27.30
N ALA A 354 29.15 -23.73 26.94
CA ALA A 354 28.43 -24.53 25.95
C ALA A 354 29.25 -24.63 24.65
N ALA A 355 29.31 -25.81 24.05
CA ALA A 355 29.91 -25.97 22.72
C ALA A 355 29.10 -25.12 21.71
N PRO A 356 29.75 -24.61 20.65
CA PRO A 356 29.00 -23.94 19.58
C PRO A 356 27.92 -24.85 19.03
N ALA A 357 26.74 -24.30 18.77
CA ALA A 357 25.64 -25.04 18.17
C ALA A 357 26.04 -25.56 16.77
N GLU A 358 25.42 -26.65 16.35
CA GLU A 358 25.66 -27.22 15.03
C GLU A 358 25.29 -26.24 13.92
N CYS A 359 26.19 -26.09 12.94
CA CYS A 359 25.99 -25.28 11.74
C CYS A 359 26.41 -26.09 10.53
N CYS A 360 25.49 -26.29 9.61
CA CYS A 360 25.79 -26.90 8.33
C CYS A 360 26.36 -25.85 7.37
N GLU A 361 27.14 -26.31 6.40
CA GLU A 361 27.62 -25.46 5.31
C GLU A 361 26.47 -25.13 4.34
N VAL A 362 26.64 -24.03 3.62
CA VAL A 362 25.74 -23.63 2.55
C VAL A 362 26.19 -24.33 1.27
N GLU A 363 25.38 -25.28 0.80
CA GLU A 363 25.71 -26.14 -0.35
C GLU A 363 25.36 -25.49 -1.71
N GLU A 364 24.35 -24.62 -1.73
CA GLU A 364 23.81 -23.96 -2.92
C GLU A 364 23.87 -22.43 -2.76
N GLU A 365 23.73 -21.67 -3.85
CA GLU A 365 23.74 -20.21 -3.77
C GLU A 365 22.54 -19.71 -2.94
N PRO A 366 22.76 -18.88 -1.89
CA PRO A 366 21.68 -18.42 -1.02
C PRO A 366 20.58 -17.64 -1.75
N ASP A 367 19.33 -18.06 -1.59
CA ASP A 367 18.15 -17.28 -1.99
C ASP A 367 17.85 -16.21 -0.91
N PHE A 368 18.04 -14.93 -1.22
CA PHE A 368 17.75 -13.82 -0.31
C PHE A 368 16.32 -13.25 -0.45
N SER A 369 15.48 -13.85 -1.31
CA SER A 369 14.13 -13.34 -1.61
C SER A 369 13.14 -13.67 -0.49
N ILE A 370 12.90 -12.69 0.39
CA ILE A 370 11.87 -12.80 1.43
C ILE A 370 10.47 -12.82 0.82
N LEU A 371 10.22 -12.06 -0.25
CA LEU A 371 8.97 -12.17 -0.99
C LEU A 371 8.80 -13.57 -1.58
N GLY A 372 9.88 -14.18 -2.09
CA GLY A 372 9.87 -15.56 -2.58
C GLY A 372 9.47 -16.58 -1.50
N TYR A 373 9.96 -16.41 -0.26
CA TYR A 373 9.51 -17.21 0.87
C TYR A 373 8.00 -17.05 1.11
N VAL A 374 7.51 -15.80 1.15
CA VAL A 374 6.09 -15.51 1.39
C VAL A 374 5.21 -16.10 0.28
N GLN A 375 5.62 -15.99 -0.98
CA GLN A 375 4.91 -16.58 -2.12
C GLN A 375 4.81 -18.10 -2.01
N ARG A 376 5.90 -18.79 -1.61
CA ARG A 376 5.88 -20.24 -1.36
C ARG A 376 4.94 -20.58 -0.20
N ARG A 377 4.97 -19.80 0.89
CA ARG A 377 4.06 -19.95 2.02
C ARG A 377 2.59 -19.82 1.61
N ILE A 378 2.23 -18.83 0.78
CA ILE A 378 0.86 -18.67 0.26
C ILE A 378 0.47 -19.90 -0.59
N ALA A 379 1.37 -20.39 -1.44
CA ALA A 379 1.12 -21.57 -2.26
C ALA A 379 0.88 -22.83 -1.40
N ASP A 380 1.71 -23.07 -0.39
CA ASP A 380 1.60 -24.20 0.53
C ASP A 380 0.32 -24.12 1.38
N GLN A 381 0.00 -22.94 1.91
CA GLN A 381 -1.24 -22.71 2.65
C GLN A 381 -2.46 -22.98 1.78
N THR A 382 -2.44 -22.52 0.53
CA THR A 382 -3.56 -22.79 -0.36
C THR A 382 -3.70 -24.28 -0.66
N ALA A 383 -2.59 -25.01 -0.85
CA ALA A 383 -2.65 -26.46 -1.05
C ALA A 383 -3.26 -27.20 0.16
N SER A 384 -3.27 -26.57 1.33
CA SER A 384 -3.87 -27.09 2.57
C SER A 384 -5.33 -26.65 2.82
N LEU A 385 -5.86 -25.70 2.03
CA LEU A 385 -7.25 -25.25 2.17
C LEU A 385 -8.24 -26.37 1.80
N PRO A 386 -9.50 -26.32 2.31
CA PRO A 386 -10.52 -27.31 2.00
C PRO A 386 -10.68 -27.49 0.50
N VAL A 387 -10.73 -28.74 0.05
CA VAL A 387 -11.00 -29.08 -1.35
C VAL A 387 -12.33 -28.47 -1.77
N GLU A 388 -12.40 -28.04 -3.03
CA GLU A 388 -13.60 -27.50 -3.65
C GLU A 388 -14.84 -28.34 -3.28
N PRO A 389 -15.91 -27.72 -2.74
CA PRO A 389 -17.04 -28.46 -2.20
C PRO A 389 -17.72 -29.27 -3.30
N THR A 390 -18.05 -30.52 -2.99
CA THR A 390 -18.66 -31.45 -3.95
C THR A 390 -20.17 -31.57 -3.79
N SER A 391 -20.71 -31.00 -2.72
CA SER A 391 -22.15 -30.94 -2.42
C SER A 391 -22.57 -29.56 -1.93
N GLN A 392 -23.84 -29.21 -2.10
CA GLN A 392 -24.40 -27.94 -1.60
C GLN A 392 -24.27 -27.81 -0.08
N THR A 393 -24.35 -28.92 0.66
CA THR A 393 -24.20 -28.93 2.13
C THR A 393 -22.77 -28.62 2.56
N GLU A 394 -21.76 -29.20 1.89
CA GLU A 394 -20.35 -28.87 2.14
C GLU A 394 -20.07 -27.39 1.83
N TRP A 395 -20.55 -26.92 0.68
CA TRP A 395 -20.42 -25.51 0.30
C TRP A 395 -21.06 -24.57 1.32
N GLN A 396 -22.27 -24.87 1.81
CA GLN A 396 -22.96 -24.04 2.79
C GLN A 396 -22.17 -23.96 4.10
N ALA A 397 -21.64 -25.10 4.58
CA ALA A 397 -20.83 -25.14 5.80
C ALA A 397 -19.54 -24.30 5.65
N GLN A 398 -18.84 -24.43 4.52
CA GLN A 398 -17.65 -23.62 4.21
C GLN A 398 -17.99 -22.12 4.12
N ARG A 399 -19.10 -21.77 3.44
CA ARG A 399 -19.58 -20.38 3.35
C ARG A 399 -19.86 -19.79 4.73
N ASP A 400 -20.55 -20.52 5.59
CA ASP A 400 -20.91 -20.05 6.93
C ASP A 400 -19.67 -19.85 7.81
N GLU A 401 -18.68 -20.73 7.70
CA GLU A 401 -17.38 -20.58 8.38
C GLU A 401 -16.62 -19.35 7.88
N THR A 402 -16.56 -19.15 6.57
CA THR A 402 -15.93 -17.98 5.94
C THR A 402 -16.59 -16.68 6.36
N ILE A 403 -17.93 -16.60 6.34
CA ILE A 403 -18.67 -15.39 6.77
C ILE A 403 -18.44 -15.13 8.26
N LYS A 404 -18.46 -16.16 9.11
CA LYS A 404 -18.18 -16.02 10.54
C LYS A 404 -16.78 -15.47 10.77
N TRP A 405 -15.79 -15.99 10.04
CA TRP A 405 -14.42 -15.49 10.10
C TRP A 405 -14.32 -14.03 9.64
N LEU A 406 -14.90 -13.68 8.49
CA LEU A 406 -14.90 -12.29 7.98
C LEU A 406 -15.55 -11.32 8.97
N ARG A 407 -16.68 -11.67 9.58
CA ARG A 407 -17.33 -10.83 10.61
C ARG A 407 -16.43 -10.58 11.81
N SER A 408 -15.76 -11.63 12.29
CA SER A 408 -14.81 -11.53 13.39
C SER A 408 -13.61 -10.68 13.02
N SER A 409 -12.99 -10.92 11.87
CA SER A 409 -11.78 -10.22 11.41
C SER A 409 -12.03 -8.75 11.05
N TYR A 410 -13.25 -8.37 10.69
CA TYR A 410 -13.59 -6.97 10.39
C TYR A 410 -14.21 -6.23 11.57
N GLY A 411 -14.56 -6.92 12.67
CA GLY A 411 -15.18 -6.31 13.83
C GLY A 411 -16.53 -5.64 13.56
N VAL A 412 -17.17 -5.92 12.42
CA VAL A 412 -18.41 -5.24 11.97
C VAL A 412 -19.57 -5.42 12.94
N ASP A 413 -19.63 -6.56 13.64
CA ASP A 413 -20.70 -6.85 14.62
C ASP A 413 -20.53 -6.02 15.91
N GLY A 414 -19.34 -5.49 16.17
CA GLY A 414 -19.05 -4.65 17.32
C GLY A 414 -19.25 -3.15 17.09
N MET A 415 -19.50 -2.74 15.84
CA MET A 415 -19.67 -1.32 15.50
C MET A 415 -21.05 -0.79 15.91
N THR A 416 -21.09 0.45 16.36
CA THR A 416 -22.30 1.13 16.87
C THR A 416 -22.62 2.38 16.03
N PRO A 417 -23.08 2.22 14.78
CA PRO A 417 -23.21 3.31 13.84
C PRO A 417 -24.22 4.37 14.32
N PRO A 418 -23.85 5.67 14.36
CA PRO A 418 -24.81 6.74 14.60
C PRO A 418 -25.75 6.93 13.39
N PRO A 419 -26.85 7.68 13.52
CA PRO A 419 -27.74 7.97 12.39
C PRO A 419 -27.00 8.70 11.26
N ASP A 420 -27.28 8.33 10.01
CA ASP A 420 -26.73 9.02 8.84
C ASP A 420 -27.31 10.45 8.73
N GLU A 421 -26.53 11.38 8.19
CA GLU A 421 -26.94 12.78 8.03
C GLU A 421 -26.76 13.25 6.58
N VAL A 422 -27.79 13.88 6.00
CA VAL A 422 -27.68 14.57 4.71
C VAL A 422 -27.21 15.99 4.98
N VAL A 423 -25.97 16.28 4.59
CA VAL A 423 -25.29 17.56 4.85
C VAL A 423 -25.70 18.62 3.83
N GLU A 424 -25.79 18.24 2.57
CA GLU A 424 -26.06 19.15 1.45
C GLU A 424 -26.82 18.40 0.35
N ALA A 425 -27.67 19.11 -0.39
CA ALA A 425 -28.32 18.59 -1.58
C ALA A 425 -28.35 19.66 -2.67
N ILE A 426 -27.83 19.33 -3.86
CA ILE A 426 -27.74 20.23 -5.01
C ILE A 426 -28.45 19.58 -6.18
N GLU A 427 -29.35 20.31 -6.82
CA GLU A 427 -30.00 19.91 -8.07
C GLU A 427 -29.36 20.62 -9.26
N GLY A 428 -29.03 19.86 -10.30
CA GLY A 428 -28.43 20.37 -11.53
C GLY A 428 -28.48 19.34 -12.64
N GLU A 429 -28.67 19.80 -13.88
CA GLU A 429 -28.61 18.95 -15.08
C GLU A 429 -29.56 17.72 -15.04
N GLY A 430 -30.70 17.85 -14.38
CA GLY A 430 -31.70 16.77 -14.25
C GLY A 430 -31.35 15.70 -13.18
N LEU A 431 -30.30 15.92 -12.40
CA LEU A 431 -29.87 15.07 -11.29
C LEU A 431 -29.89 15.84 -9.97
N VAL A 432 -29.98 15.11 -8.86
CA VAL A 432 -29.73 15.62 -7.51
C VAL A 432 -28.54 14.87 -6.92
N THR A 433 -27.59 15.65 -6.41
CA THR A 433 -26.43 15.16 -5.68
C THR A 433 -26.59 15.53 -4.20
N GLU A 434 -26.67 14.53 -3.34
CA GLU A 434 -26.70 14.65 -1.89
C GLU A 434 -25.32 14.31 -1.32
N ARG A 435 -24.80 15.15 -0.42
CA ARG A 435 -23.63 14.84 0.42
C ARG A 435 -24.11 14.27 1.72
N ILE A 436 -23.62 13.09 2.07
CA ILE A 436 -24.08 12.30 3.22
C ILE A 436 -22.91 12.03 4.15
N ALA A 437 -23.19 12.04 5.45
CA ALA A 437 -22.33 11.55 6.51
C ALA A 437 -22.87 10.20 7.01
N LEU A 438 -22.35 9.09 6.48
CA LEU A 438 -22.73 7.73 6.85
C LEU A 438 -22.16 7.37 8.22
N GLY A 439 -22.99 6.92 9.16
CA GLY A 439 -22.50 6.46 10.46
C GLY A 439 -21.82 5.09 10.35
N ILE A 440 -20.57 4.96 10.78
CA ILE A 440 -19.82 3.70 10.71
C ILE A 440 -19.73 3.07 12.09
N ASP A 441 -19.18 3.80 13.06
CA ASP A 441 -19.08 3.43 14.47
C ASP A 441 -19.38 4.67 15.33
N ALA A 442 -19.53 4.54 16.65
CA ALA A 442 -20.05 5.58 17.56
C ALA A 442 -19.49 6.98 17.28
N ASP A 443 -18.18 7.06 17.05
CA ASP A 443 -17.43 8.30 16.85
C ASP A 443 -16.88 8.43 15.41
N PHE A 444 -17.27 7.56 14.48
CA PHE A 444 -16.73 7.54 13.12
C PHE A 444 -17.81 7.63 12.03
N ARG A 445 -17.59 8.54 11.09
CA ARG A 445 -18.48 8.80 9.95
C ARG A 445 -17.70 8.82 8.64
N CYS A 446 -18.27 8.16 7.63
CA CYS A 446 -17.77 8.14 6.26
C CYS A 446 -18.56 9.15 5.41
N PRO A 447 -17.90 10.11 4.76
CA PRO A 447 -18.54 10.95 3.74
C PRO A 447 -19.01 10.10 2.56
N ALA A 448 -20.11 10.48 1.92
CA ALA A 448 -20.57 9.84 0.70
C ALA A 448 -21.28 10.81 -0.22
N LEU A 449 -21.29 10.49 -1.51
CA LEU A 449 -22.14 11.15 -2.51
C LEU A 449 -23.27 10.21 -2.91
N LEU A 450 -24.51 10.69 -2.81
CA LEU A 450 -25.67 10.03 -3.42
C LEU A 450 -26.12 10.86 -4.62
N VAL A 451 -26.09 10.26 -5.81
CA VAL A 451 -26.57 10.88 -7.04
C VAL A 451 -27.78 10.12 -7.55
N ARG A 452 -28.84 10.88 -7.86
CA ARG A 452 -30.12 10.34 -8.30
C ARG A 452 -30.80 11.23 -9.33
N PRO A 453 -31.76 10.72 -10.12
CA PRO A 453 -32.62 11.55 -10.95
C PRO A 453 -33.34 12.63 -10.13
N ALA A 454 -33.46 13.85 -10.68
CA ALA A 454 -34.23 14.93 -10.08
C ALA A 454 -35.74 14.66 -10.14
N GLN A 455 -36.21 14.08 -11.25
CA GLN A 455 -37.58 13.61 -11.38
C GLN A 455 -37.69 12.18 -10.85
N THR A 456 -38.36 12.03 -9.72
CA THR A 456 -38.70 10.72 -9.17
C THR A 456 -40.02 10.23 -9.78
N SER A 457 -40.01 8.96 -10.21
CA SER A 457 -41.22 8.29 -10.71
C SER A 457 -42.09 7.83 -9.53
N GLN A 458 -43.35 7.45 -9.77
CA GLN A 458 -44.18 6.80 -8.72
C GLN A 458 -43.70 5.38 -8.38
N THR A 459 -42.80 4.79 -9.18
CA THR A 459 -42.23 3.47 -8.94
C THR A 459 -40.92 3.57 -8.15
N LYS A 460 -40.68 2.59 -7.27
CA LYS A 460 -39.42 2.48 -6.53
C LYS A 460 -38.23 2.28 -7.47
N HIS A 461 -37.09 2.87 -7.12
CA HIS A 461 -35.84 2.86 -7.87
C HIS A 461 -34.91 1.74 -7.41
N ALA A 462 -34.06 1.25 -8.33
CA ALA A 462 -32.95 0.37 -7.98
C ALA A 462 -31.77 1.20 -7.44
N GLY A 463 -31.01 0.62 -6.51
CA GLY A 463 -29.86 1.25 -5.87
C GLY A 463 -28.54 0.64 -6.34
N VAL A 464 -27.48 1.44 -6.36
CA VAL A 464 -26.11 0.98 -6.59
C VAL A 464 -25.23 1.53 -5.48
N VAL A 465 -24.58 0.65 -4.73
CA VAL A 465 -23.42 1.02 -3.91
C VAL A 465 -22.19 0.89 -4.79
N LEU A 466 -21.52 2.00 -5.05
CA LEU A 466 -20.35 2.05 -5.92
C LEU A 466 -19.08 2.23 -5.08
N SER A 467 -18.35 1.13 -4.85
CA SER A 467 -17.07 1.14 -4.17
C SER A 467 -15.93 1.51 -5.13
N HIS A 468 -14.93 2.22 -4.63
CA HIS A 468 -13.80 2.70 -5.43
C HIS A 468 -12.49 2.74 -4.64
N ASP A 469 -11.37 2.64 -5.34
CA ASP A 469 -10.02 2.82 -4.79
C ASP A 469 -9.34 4.10 -5.29
N ASP A 470 -10.06 4.95 -6.04
CA ASP A 470 -9.58 6.23 -6.57
C ASP A 470 -9.70 7.37 -5.53
N ARG A 471 -9.23 8.59 -5.88
CA ARG A 471 -9.33 9.82 -5.09
C ARG A 471 -10.76 10.12 -4.62
N GLN A 472 -10.91 11.17 -3.80
CA GLN A 472 -12.21 11.67 -3.34
C GLN A 472 -13.28 11.55 -4.43
N CYS A 473 -14.40 10.90 -4.11
CA CYS A 473 -15.44 10.57 -5.09
C CYS A 473 -15.98 11.81 -5.86
N ALA A 474 -15.96 12.99 -5.24
CA ALA A 474 -16.35 14.27 -5.86
C ALA A 474 -15.32 14.83 -6.86
N ALA A 475 -14.06 14.40 -6.77
CA ALA A 475 -12.93 14.92 -7.53
C ALA A 475 -12.45 13.94 -8.62
N SER A 476 -12.74 12.64 -8.51
CA SER A 476 -12.40 11.67 -9.56
C SER A 476 -13.37 11.79 -10.73
N ALA A 477 -12.84 12.19 -11.89
CA ALA A 477 -13.61 12.30 -13.13
C ALA A 477 -14.28 10.97 -13.52
N LYS A 478 -13.57 9.84 -13.34
CA LYS A 478 -14.08 8.49 -13.63
C LYS A 478 -15.29 8.16 -12.75
N ILE A 479 -15.17 8.37 -11.44
CA ILE A 479 -16.26 8.11 -10.48
C ILE A 479 -17.47 9.00 -10.79
N VAL A 480 -17.25 10.30 -10.99
CA VAL A 480 -18.30 11.27 -11.29
C VAL A 480 -19.04 10.90 -12.59
N GLU A 481 -18.30 10.54 -13.63
CA GLU A 481 -18.87 10.13 -14.91
C GLU A 481 -19.72 8.86 -14.78
N VAL A 482 -19.19 7.82 -14.15
CA VAL A 482 -19.92 6.56 -13.92
C VAL A 482 -21.20 6.79 -13.13
N THR A 483 -21.07 7.51 -12.02
CA THR A 483 -22.18 7.84 -11.13
C THR A 483 -23.28 8.59 -11.87
N ARG A 484 -22.90 9.58 -12.71
CA ARG A 484 -23.83 10.34 -13.55
C ARG A 484 -24.50 9.48 -14.63
N ARG A 485 -23.75 8.60 -15.31
CA ARG A 485 -24.29 7.69 -16.35
C ARG A 485 -25.34 6.76 -15.76
N LEU A 486 -25.05 6.16 -14.60
CA LEU A 486 -25.98 5.30 -13.87
C LEU A 486 -27.21 6.07 -13.37
N ALA A 487 -27.01 7.26 -12.79
CA ALA A 487 -28.12 8.08 -12.31
C ALA A 487 -29.02 8.52 -13.47
N THR A 488 -28.46 8.87 -14.62
CA THR A 488 -29.23 9.20 -15.84
C THR A 488 -30.02 7.99 -16.37
N ALA A 489 -29.50 6.78 -16.17
CA ALA A 489 -30.20 5.53 -16.47
C ALA A 489 -31.29 5.17 -15.43
N GLY A 490 -31.50 5.98 -14.40
CA GLY A 490 -32.60 5.86 -13.43
C GLY A 490 -32.23 5.20 -12.10
N TYR A 491 -30.96 4.83 -11.90
CA TYR A 491 -30.46 4.27 -10.65
C TYR A 491 -30.19 5.36 -9.61
N TRP A 492 -30.29 5.00 -8.33
CA TRP A 492 -29.78 5.83 -7.25
C TRP A 492 -28.42 5.29 -6.83
N VAL A 493 -27.38 6.09 -7.01
CA VAL A 493 -26.00 5.64 -6.84
C VAL A 493 -25.41 6.33 -5.63
N ILE A 494 -25.01 5.54 -4.64
CA ILE A 494 -24.25 6.03 -3.50
C ILE A 494 -22.78 5.62 -3.65
N VAL A 495 -21.89 6.57 -3.44
CA VAL A 495 -20.44 6.41 -3.53
C VAL A 495 -19.84 6.82 -2.17
N PRO A 496 -19.46 5.88 -1.30
CA PRO A 496 -18.72 6.20 -0.08
C PRO A 496 -17.33 6.73 -0.41
N ASP A 497 -16.90 7.79 0.27
CA ASP A 497 -15.54 8.32 0.21
C ASP A 497 -14.71 7.57 1.25
N HIS A 498 -14.08 6.49 0.80
CA HIS A 498 -13.42 5.55 1.71
C HIS A 498 -12.32 6.23 2.53
N ALA A 499 -12.31 6.00 3.85
CA ALA A 499 -11.28 6.54 4.75
C ALA A 499 -9.86 6.13 4.38
N SER A 500 -9.77 5.04 3.61
CA SER A 500 -8.54 4.47 3.11
C SER A 500 -7.95 5.22 1.91
N VAL A 501 -8.74 6.09 1.25
CA VAL A 501 -8.30 6.94 0.13
C VAL A 501 -8.15 8.40 0.55
N HIS A 502 -8.81 8.81 1.64
CA HIS A 502 -8.73 10.17 2.15
C HIS A 502 -8.97 10.28 3.67
N ALA A 503 -8.15 11.11 4.35
CA ALA A 503 -8.13 11.19 5.82
C ALA A 503 -9.37 11.85 6.45
N GLN A 504 -10.02 12.75 5.71
CA GLN A 504 -10.97 13.69 6.28
C GLN A 504 -12.41 13.18 6.25
N SER A 505 -13.05 13.19 7.42
CA SER A 505 -14.50 13.18 7.53
C SER A 505 -15.03 14.61 7.30
N LEU A 506 -15.80 14.81 6.21
CA LEU A 506 -16.76 15.91 5.98
C LEU A 506 -16.25 17.36 5.88
N GLN A 507 -15.00 17.64 5.50
CA GLN A 507 -14.63 19.04 5.22
C GLN A 507 -15.36 19.61 3.98
N PRO A 508 -15.72 20.91 3.97
CA PRO A 508 -16.15 21.58 2.75
C PRO A 508 -15.01 21.55 1.71
N LEU A 509 -15.35 21.22 0.45
CA LEU A 509 -14.48 21.09 -0.72
C LEU A 509 -13.55 22.29 -1.02
N ALA A 510 -13.65 23.38 -0.26
CA ALA A 510 -12.77 24.54 -0.38
C ALA A 510 -11.29 24.22 -0.08
N ASN A 511 -10.99 23.05 0.51
CA ASN A 511 -9.63 22.56 0.76
C ASN A 511 -9.25 21.32 -0.09
N ALA A 512 -9.83 21.17 -1.30
CA ALA A 512 -9.49 20.10 -2.26
C ALA A 512 -8.02 20.10 -2.76
N GLU A 513 -7.17 21.00 -2.23
CA GLU A 513 -5.73 21.07 -2.51
C GLU A 513 -4.88 20.13 -1.63
N ARG A 514 -5.47 19.38 -0.68
CA ARG A 514 -4.72 18.38 0.10
C ARG A 514 -4.65 17.04 -0.65
N PRO A 515 -3.48 16.37 -0.68
CA PRO A 515 -3.31 15.14 -1.44
C PRO A 515 -4.13 13.98 -0.83
N SER A 516 -4.77 13.18 -1.69
CA SER A 516 -5.31 11.86 -1.34
C SER A 516 -4.20 10.93 -0.84
N PHE A 517 -4.53 9.90 -0.06
CA PHE A 517 -3.56 8.89 0.38
C PHE A 517 -3.06 8.09 -0.82
N TYR A 518 -1.87 8.42 -1.31
CA TYR A 518 -1.23 7.72 -2.42
C TYR A 518 0.25 7.54 -2.14
N GLY A 519 0.80 6.41 -2.60
CA GLY A 519 2.18 6.07 -2.35
C GLY A 519 2.44 5.93 -0.85
N ASP A 520 3.61 6.37 -0.41
CA ASP A 520 4.06 6.21 0.98
C ASP A 520 3.12 6.88 2.02
N GLU A 521 2.28 7.85 1.63
CA GLU A 521 1.29 8.45 2.54
C GLU A 521 0.18 7.46 2.94
N ALA A 522 -0.16 6.49 2.09
CA ALA A 522 -1.13 5.44 2.43
C ALA A 522 -0.57 4.49 3.51
N ALA A 523 0.76 4.33 3.56
CA ALA A 523 1.47 3.53 4.56
C ALA A 523 1.12 3.95 6.01
N LYS A 524 0.87 5.25 6.22
CA LYS A 524 0.55 5.87 7.50
C LYS A 524 -0.77 5.39 8.11
N LEU A 525 -1.71 4.89 7.29
CA LEU A 525 -2.99 4.36 7.78
C LEU A 525 -2.85 2.91 8.26
N TYR A 526 -2.05 2.10 7.58
CA TYR A 526 -2.00 0.66 7.80
C TYR A 526 -1.52 0.31 9.22
N GLY A 527 -0.45 0.94 9.71
CA GLY A 527 0.06 0.69 11.06
C GLY A 527 -0.97 0.95 12.18
N PRO A 528 -1.51 2.18 12.30
CA PRO A 528 -2.60 2.54 13.21
C PRO A 528 -3.83 1.64 13.12
N ALA A 529 -4.22 1.23 11.91
CA ALA A 529 -5.36 0.36 11.65
C ALA A 529 -5.09 -1.09 12.09
N ASP A 530 -3.90 -1.61 11.79
CA ASP A 530 -3.49 -2.96 12.11
C ASP A 530 -3.40 -3.15 13.63
N VAL A 531 -2.82 -2.22 14.40
CA VAL A 531 -2.70 -2.40 15.87
C VAL A 531 -4.03 -2.51 16.61
N VAL A 532 -5.09 -1.90 16.10
CA VAL A 532 -6.45 -1.99 16.70
C VAL A 532 -7.29 -3.14 16.12
N GLY A 533 -6.69 -3.99 15.27
CA GLY A 533 -7.38 -5.12 14.64
C GLY A 533 -8.42 -4.71 13.60
N LEU A 534 -8.33 -3.50 13.04
CA LEU A 534 -9.31 -2.97 12.10
C LEU A 534 -8.62 -2.61 10.78
N SER A 535 -8.36 -3.62 9.95
CA SER A 535 -7.61 -3.41 8.70
C SER A 535 -8.29 -2.37 7.80
N PRO A 536 -7.53 -1.65 6.94
CA PRO A 536 -8.16 -0.67 6.05
C PRO A 536 -9.17 -1.28 5.07
N LEU A 537 -9.02 -2.56 4.70
CA LEU A 537 -10.04 -3.31 3.95
C LEU A 537 -11.33 -3.51 4.76
N ALA A 538 -11.23 -3.80 6.07
CA ALA A 538 -12.39 -3.90 6.96
C ALA A 538 -13.17 -2.58 7.04
N LEU A 539 -12.46 -1.45 7.13
CA LEU A 539 -13.07 -0.11 7.11
C LEU A 539 -13.84 0.13 5.81
N ARG A 540 -13.24 -0.16 4.66
CA ARG A 540 -13.90 0.00 3.34
C ARG A 540 -15.17 -0.82 3.21
N VAL A 541 -15.14 -2.05 3.72
CA VAL A 541 -16.32 -2.92 3.73
C VAL A 541 -17.39 -2.36 4.66
N ALA A 542 -17.03 -1.88 5.85
CA ALA A 542 -17.98 -1.24 6.78
C ALA A 542 -18.62 0.02 6.16
N GLU A 543 -17.87 0.80 5.39
CA GLU A 543 -18.35 1.97 4.66
C GLU A 543 -19.35 1.61 3.56
N ASN A 544 -19.07 0.55 2.79
CA ASN A 544 -20.01 0.00 1.82
C ASN A 544 -21.29 -0.54 2.47
N LEU A 545 -21.19 -1.19 3.63
CA LEU A 545 -22.34 -1.66 4.40
C LEU A 545 -23.20 -0.49 4.92
N ALA A 546 -22.57 0.60 5.36
CA ALA A 546 -23.28 1.82 5.77
C ALA A 546 -23.97 2.51 4.57
N ALA A 547 -23.31 2.55 3.42
CA ALA A 547 -23.88 3.09 2.19
C ALA A 547 -25.10 2.27 1.73
N PHE A 548 -25.01 0.93 1.80
CA PHE A 548 -26.15 0.04 1.58
C PHE A 548 -27.29 0.33 2.55
N ARG A 549 -27.00 0.43 3.86
CA ARG A 549 -28.00 0.71 4.90
C ARG A 549 -28.74 2.02 4.62
N HIS A 550 -28.01 3.06 4.20
CA HIS A 550 -28.59 4.34 3.84
C HIS A 550 -29.58 4.21 2.67
N LEU A 551 -29.18 3.58 1.57
CA LEU A 551 -30.06 3.35 0.42
C LEU A 551 -31.28 2.50 0.80
N ALA A 552 -31.08 1.39 1.52
CA ALA A 552 -32.15 0.48 1.92
C ALA A 552 -33.19 1.13 2.85
N ALA A 553 -32.81 2.17 3.59
CA ALA A 553 -33.71 2.93 4.45
C ALA A 553 -34.58 3.95 3.69
N ARG A 554 -34.25 4.27 2.42
CA ARG A 554 -35.01 5.25 1.62
C ARG A 554 -36.32 4.64 1.10
N PRO A 555 -37.48 5.27 1.34
CA PRO A 555 -38.77 4.74 0.86
C PRO A 555 -38.88 4.67 -0.67
N GLU A 556 -38.13 5.52 -1.38
CA GLU A 556 -38.05 5.56 -2.83
C GLU A 556 -37.26 4.39 -3.43
N ILE A 557 -36.46 3.69 -2.62
CA ILE A 557 -35.64 2.56 -3.06
C ILE A 557 -36.41 1.26 -2.89
N ASP A 558 -36.26 0.39 -3.89
CA ASP A 558 -36.59 -1.03 -3.78
C ASP A 558 -35.42 -1.74 -3.12
N ALA A 559 -35.55 -2.00 -1.82
CA ALA A 559 -34.50 -2.63 -1.02
C ALA A 559 -34.08 -4.02 -1.52
N GLY A 560 -34.90 -4.69 -2.35
CA GLY A 560 -34.55 -5.95 -3.01
C GLY A 560 -33.78 -5.78 -4.33
N LYS A 561 -33.49 -4.54 -4.75
CA LYS A 561 -32.81 -4.18 -6.00
C LYS A 561 -31.65 -3.23 -5.77
N ILE A 562 -30.90 -3.46 -4.69
CA ILE A 562 -29.67 -2.75 -4.41
C ILE A 562 -28.50 -3.68 -4.73
N VAL A 563 -27.64 -3.27 -5.63
CA VAL A 563 -26.44 -4.01 -6.02
C VAL A 563 -25.18 -3.30 -5.53
N ALA A 564 -24.11 -4.04 -5.32
CA ALA A 564 -22.79 -3.48 -5.04
C ALA A 564 -21.89 -3.63 -6.27
N SER A 565 -21.08 -2.61 -6.57
CA SER A 565 -20.19 -2.63 -7.73
C SER A 565 -18.91 -1.86 -7.48
N GLY A 566 -17.83 -2.22 -8.16
CA GLY A 566 -16.57 -1.48 -8.11
C GLY A 566 -15.55 -1.96 -9.13
N LEU A 567 -14.51 -1.13 -9.32
CA LEU A 567 -13.35 -1.39 -10.17
C LEU A 567 -12.15 -1.75 -9.29
N GLY A 568 -11.33 -2.72 -9.73
CA GLY A 568 -10.12 -3.14 -9.02
C GLY A 568 -10.43 -3.60 -7.60
N ILE A 569 -9.84 -2.94 -6.61
CA ILE A 569 -10.10 -3.23 -5.18
C ILE A 569 -11.56 -2.91 -4.81
N GLY A 570 -12.17 -1.91 -5.43
CA GLY A 570 -13.60 -1.62 -5.26
C GLY A 570 -14.50 -2.82 -5.56
N GLY A 571 -14.12 -3.65 -6.53
CA GLY A 571 -14.83 -4.90 -6.85
C GLY A 571 -14.71 -5.94 -5.73
N VAL A 572 -13.55 -6.02 -5.10
CA VAL A 572 -13.29 -6.88 -3.92
C VAL A 572 -14.11 -6.41 -2.72
N ASP A 573 -14.16 -5.10 -2.45
CA ASP A 573 -14.99 -4.57 -1.35
C ASP A 573 -16.48 -4.87 -1.58
N ALA A 574 -16.96 -4.71 -2.81
CA ALA A 574 -18.34 -4.98 -3.19
C ALA A 574 -18.70 -6.47 -2.98
N CYS A 575 -17.78 -7.38 -3.32
CA CYS A 575 -17.91 -8.81 -3.06
C CYS A 575 -18.01 -9.09 -1.55
N LEU A 576 -17.09 -8.55 -0.76
CA LEU A 576 -17.03 -8.73 0.69
C LEU A 576 -18.27 -8.14 1.39
N ALA A 577 -18.70 -6.93 1.02
CA ALA A 577 -19.91 -6.31 1.55
C ALA A 577 -21.14 -7.17 1.25
N ALA A 578 -21.26 -7.71 0.03
CA ALA A 578 -22.34 -8.63 -0.31
C ALA A 578 -22.26 -9.96 0.45
N LEU A 579 -21.07 -10.49 0.76
CA LEU A 579 -20.96 -11.67 1.63
C LEU A 579 -21.46 -11.39 3.06
N LEU A 580 -21.25 -10.18 3.57
CA LEU A 580 -21.66 -9.80 4.93
C LEU A 580 -23.10 -9.27 5.01
N GLU A 581 -23.71 -8.84 3.91
CA GLU A 581 -25.09 -8.37 3.84
C GLU A 581 -25.89 -9.15 2.78
N ASP A 582 -26.70 -10.09 3.24
CA ASP A 582 -27.50 -10.97 2.38
C ASP A 582 -28.57 -10.22 1.57
N ARG A 583 -28.95 -8.99 1.96
CA ARG A 583 -29.92 -8.16 1.21
C ARG A 583 -29.32 -7.47 -0.01
N ILE A 584 -28.00 -7.45 -0.19
CA ILE A 584 -27.39 -7.00 -1.44
C ILE A 584 -27.74 -8.00 -2.55
N ALA A 585 -28.44 -7.51 -3.57
CA ALA A 585 -29.09 -8.31 -4.59
C ALA A 585 -28.11 -8.93 -5.61
N GLY A 586 -26.89 -8.41 -5.72
CA GLY A 586 -25.85 -8.93 -6.59
C GLY A 586 -24.61 -8.05 -6.60
N VAL A 587 -23.55 -8.54 -7.26
CA VAL A 587 -22.24 -7.90 -7.32
C VAL A 587 -21.77 -7.73 -8.77
N ALA A 588 -21.19 -6.57 -9.07
CA ALA A 588 -20.48 -6.30 -10.31
C ALA A 588 -19.04 -5.88 -10.01
N SER A 589 -18.10 -6.81 -10.18
CA SER A 589 -16.67 -6.60 -9.98
C SER A 589 -15.96 -6.44 -11.32
N VAL A 590 -15.45 -5.24 -11.58
CA VAL A 590 -14.63 -4.94 -12.75
C VAL A 590 -13.16 -5.01 -12.36
N ASP A 591 -12.36 -5.65 -13.21
CA ASP A 591 -10.96 -5.93 -12.96
C ASP A 591 -10.75 -6.79 -11.71
N ALA A 592 -11.28 -8.00 -11.75
CA ALA A 592 -11.21 -8.94 -10.63
C ALA A 592 -9.94 -9.80 -10.69
N THR A 593 -9.33 -10.03 -9.52
CA THR A 593 -8.14 -10.89 -9.35
C THR A 593 -8.25 -11.78 -8.11
N THR A 594 -7.23 -12.61 -7.85
CA THR A 594 -7.09 -13.45 -6.66
C THR A 594 -5.90 -13.01 -5.82
N MET A 595 -5.90 -13.35 -4.52
CA MET A 595 -4.79 -12.99 -3.63
C MET A 595 -3.52 -13.74 -4.04
N ARG A 596 -3.63 -15.02 -4.40
CA ARG A 596 -2.47 -15.80 -4.85
C ARG A 596 -1.87 -15.25 -6.13
N ASP A 597 -2.69 -14.94 -7.12
CA ASP A 597 -2.21 -14.41 -8.39
C ASP A 597 -1.57 -13.03 -8.20
N TRP A 598 -2.22 -12.17 -7.40
CA TRP A 598 -1.67 -10.87 -7.05
C TRP A 598 -0.30 -10.99 -6.35
N ALA A 599 -0.16 -11.90 -5.37
CA ALA A 599 1.11 -12.10 -4.66
C ALA A 599 2.24 -12.59 -5.59
N LEU A 600 1.92 -13.39 -6.61
CA LEU A 600 2.90 -13.94 -7.54
C LEU A 600 3.29 -12.95 -8.64
N ASN A 601 2.30 -12.27 -9.22
CA ASN A 601 2.46 -11.56 -10.49
C ASN A 601 2.42 -10.04 -10.36
N ALA A 602 1.77 -9.50 -9.31
CA ALA A 602 1.71 -8.05 -9.08
C ALA A 602 2.67 -7.60 -7.99
N ALA A 603 2.69 -8.27 -6.81
CA ALA A 603 3.50 -7.88 -5.67
C ALA A 603 5.00 -7.63 -5.96
N PRO A 604 5.68 -8.38 -6.85
CA PRO A 604 7.07 -8.10 -7.20
C PRO A 604 7.32 -6.69 -7.78
N GLY A 605 6.32 -6.09 -8.43
CA GLY A 605 6.38 -4.74 -9.00
C GLY A 605 5.94 -3.62 -8.06
N GLU A 606 5.37 -3.96 -6.90
CA GLU A 606 4.74 -2.99 -5.98
C GLU A 606 5.75 -2.37 -5.01
N LEU A 607 6.53 -1.41 -5.52
CA LEU A 607 7.56 -0.71 -4.74
C LEU A 607 6.99 0.29 -3.72
N ARG A 608 5.78 0.81 -3.95
CA ARG A 608 5.13 1.78 -3.06
C ARG A 608 3.71 1.37 -2.78
N PHE A 609 3.16 1.87 -1.68
CA PHE A 609 1.76 1.64 -1.31
C PHE A 609 0.84 2.39 -2.29
N PHE A 610 0.57 1.78 -3.44
CA PHE A 610 -0.38 2.28 -4.43
C PHE A 610 -1.74 1.66 -4.21
N HIS A 611 -2.76 2.51 -4.06
CA HIS A 611 -4.13 2.12 -3.71
C HIS A 611 -4.19 1.22 -2.46
N LEU A 612 -5.40 0.90 -2.03
CA LEU A 612 -5.56 0.05 -0.86
C LEU A 612 -5.47 -1.43 -1.23
N MET A 613 -4.24 -1.87 -1.46
CA MET A 613 -3.83 -3.25 -1.75
C MET A 613 -4.72 -4.29 -1.06
N PRO A 614 -5.18 -5.35 -1.78
CA PRO A 614 -6.20 -6.26 -1.27
C PRO A 614 -5.62 -7.21 -0.23
N TYR A 615 -5.37 -6.71 0.98
CA TYR A 615 -4.92 -7.52 2.09
C TYR A 615 -5.92 -7.47 3.24
N LEU A 616 -6.29 -8.67 3.68
CA LEU A 616 -6.87 -8.94 4.98
C LEU A 616 -5.84 -9.80 5.70
N PRO A 617 -5.40 -9.44 6.92
CA PRO A 617 -4.46 -10.26 7.67
C PRO A 617 -4.89 -11.72 7.72
N SER A 618 -3.96 -12.61 7.40
CA SER A 618 -4.15 -14.07 7.36
C SER A 618 -5.16 -14.58 6.32
N LEU A 619 -5.56 -13.79 5.32
CA LEU A 619 -6.49 -14.21 4.26
C LEU A 619 -6.09 -15.55 3.65
N ALA A 620 -4.84 -15.69 3.18
CA ALA A 620 -4.34 -16.89 2.50
C ALA A 620 -4.28 -18.13 3.41
N THR A 621 -4.36 -17.95 4.73
CA THR A 621 -4.45 -19.06 5.69
C THR A 621 -5.87 -19.63 5.83
N LYS A 622 -6.87 -18.88 5.37
CA LYS A 622 -8.30 -19.19 5.55
C LYS A 622 -9.02 -19.42 4.23
N THR A 623 -8.70 -18.64 3.20
CA THR A 623 -9.38 -18.65 1.90
C THR A 623 -8.56 -17.87 0.86
N ASP A 624 -9.02 -17.85 -0.38
CA ASP A 624 -8.54 -16.93 -1.43
C ASP A 624 -9.75 -16.16 -2.01
N LEU A 625 -9.53 -15.08 -2.76
CA LEU A 625 -10.60 -14.21 -3.24
C LEU A 625 -11.55 -14.92 -4.21
N ASP A 626 -11.06 -15.87 -5.02
CA ASP A 626 -11.89 -16.70 -5.89
C ASP A 626 -12.93 -17.51 -5.12
N CYS A 627 -12.56 -18.08 -3.97
CA CYS A 627 -13.49 -18.75 -3.07
C CYS A 627 -14.52 -17.77 -2.50
N LEU A 628 -14.14 -16.52 -2.21
CA LEU A 628 -15.07 -15.48 -1.75
C LEU A 628 -16.09 -15.12 -2.84
N TYR A 629 -15.65 -14.96 -4.09
CA TYR A 629 -16.56 -14.77 -5.23
C TYR A 629 -17.49 -15.97 -5.43
N GLY A 630 -16.97 -17.19 -5.27
CA GLY A 630 -17.80 -18.42 -5.29
C GLY A 630 -18.84 -18.45 -4.17
N ALA A 631 -18.52 -17.95 -2.98
CA ALA A 631 -19.42 -17.90 -1.82
C ALA A 631 -20.61 -16.93 -2.00
N LEU A 632 -20.63 -16.11 -3.05
CA LEU A 632 -21.80 -15.31 -3.41
C LEU A 632 -22.95 -16.13 -3.98
N ALA A 633 -22.68 -17.31 -4.55
CA ALA A 633 -23.71 -18.16 -5.14
C ALA A 633 -24.89 -18.40 -4.18
N PRO A 634 -26.14 -18.52 -4.66
CA PRO A 634 -26.57 -18.38 -6.05
C PRO A 634 -26.84 -16.92 -6.46
N ARG A 635 -26.35 -15.93 -5.70
CA ARG A 635 -26.63 -14.52 -5.98
C ARG A 635 -25.95 -14.08 -7.28
N PRO A 636 -26.56 -13.18 -8.05
CA PRO A 636 -25.96 -12.72 -9.30
C PRO A 636 -24.59 -12.05 -9.14
N LEU A 637 -23.63 -12.48 -9.95
CA LEU A 637 -22.26 -12.00 -10.00
C LEU A 637 -21.84 -11.73 -11.45
N LEU A 638 -21.41 -10.49 -11.70
CA LEU A 638 -20.70 -10.09 -12.91
C LEU A 638 -19.23 -9.87 -12.58
N ALA A 639 -18.34 -10.64 -13.21
CA ALA A 639 -16.90 -10.49 -13.12
C ALA A 639 -16.34 -10.11 -14.50
N VAL A 640 -15.63 -9.00 -14.60
CA VAL A 640 -15.04 -8.51 -15.86
C VAL A 640 -13.53 -8.40 -15.74
N ARG A 641 -12.81 -8.84 -16.78
CA ARG A 641 -11.38 -8.59 -16.92
C ARG A 641 -11.13 -7.40 -17.84
N LEU A 642 -10.21 -6.52 -17.44
CA LEU A 642 -9.69 -5.49 -18.34
C LEU A 642 -8.53 -6.03 -19.18
N LYS A 643 -8.22 -5.33 -20.28
CA LYS A 643 -7.06 -5.66 -21.12
C LYS A 643 -5.76 -5.31 -20.41
N ASP A 644 -5.72 -4.14 -19.78
CA ASP A 644 -4.56 -3.57 -19.07
C ASP A 644 -4.74 -3.57 -17.54
N GLY A 645 -5.61 -4.45 -17.04
CA GLY A 645 -5.87 -4.62 -15.61
C GLY A 645 -5.03 -5.73 -14.98
N TRP A 646 -5.56 -6.37 -13.95
CA TRP A 646 -4.87 -7.46 -13.26
C TRP A 646 -4.48 -8.61 -14.20
N PRO A 647 -3.45 -9.40 -13.84
CA PRO A 647 -2.99 -10.50 -14.65
C PRO A 647 -4.11 -11.49 -15.01
N ARG A 648 -4.04 -12.01 -16.23
CA ARG A 648 -5.00 -12.96 -16.80
C ARG A 648 -5.26 -14.16 -15.89
N SER A 649 -4.21 -14.68 -15.28
CA SER A 649 -4.24 -15.89 -14.47
C SER A 649 -5.14 -15.76 -13.24
N GLY A 650 -5.17 -14.60 -12.58
CA GLY A 650 -6.07 -14.35 -11.45
C GLY A 650 -7.53 -14.41 -11.87
N PHE A 651 -7.89 -13.77 -12.99
CA PHE A 651 -9.24 -13.83 -13.51
C PHE A 651 -9.66 -15.25 -13.94
N GLU A 652 -8.77 -16.01 -14.57
CA GLU A 652 -9.04 -17.40 -14.94
C GLU A 652 -9.23 -18.31 -13.73
N GLN A 653 -8.43 -18.12 -12.67
CA GLN A 653 -8.62 -18.81 -11.39
C GLN A 653 -10.01 -18.50 -10.81
N LEU A 654 -10.34 -17.20 -10.67
CA LEU A 654 -11.63 -16.74 -10.16
C LEU A 654 -12.80 -17.35 -10.93
N THR A 655 -12.78 -17.23 -12.25
CA THR A 655 -13.90 -17.68 -13.09
C THR A 655 -14.04 -19.20 -13.11
N THR A 656 -12.94 -19.94 -12.99
CA THR A 656 -12.97 -21.40 -12.85
C THR A 656 -13.67 -21.80 -11.56
N THR A 657 -13.21 -21.28 -10.42
CA THR A 657 -13.78 -21.56 -9.09
C THR A 657 -15.24 -21.13 -9.01
N ALA A 658 -15.55 -19.90 -9.42
CA ALA A 658 -16.93 -19.40 -9.40
C ALA A 658 -17.86 -20.22 -10.31
N SER A 659 -17.43 -20.59 -11.52
CA SER A 659 -18.27 -21.37 -12.45
C SER A 659 -18.64 -22.74 -11.89
N ALA A 660 -17.68 -23.42 -11.26
CA ALA A 660 -17.92 -24.72 -10.66
C ALA A 660 -18.88 -24.63 -9.47
N ILE A 661 -18.74 -23.62 -8.60
CA ILE A 661 -19.67 -23.38 -7.49
C ILE A 661 -21.07 -23.00 -7.97
N TYR A 662 -21.21 -22.09 -8.94
CA TYR A 662 -22.54 -21.70 -9.45
C TYR A 662 -23.24 -22.88 -10.13
N LYS A 663 -22.50 -23.77 -10.80
CA LYS A 663 -23.02 -25.03 -11.30
C LYS A 663 -23.48 -25.97 -10.19
N LEU A 664 -22.71 -26.09 -9.10
CA LEU A 664 -23.11 -26.86 -7.92
C LEU A 664 -24.41 -26.33 -7.31
N GLN A 665 -24.61 -25.01 -7.33
CA GLN A 665 -25.82 -24.33 -6.84
C GLN A 665 -26.97 -24.31 -7.87
N GLN A 666 -26.81 -24.88 -9.06
CA GLN A 666 -27.80 -24.83 -10.16
C GLN A 666 -28.19 -23.38 -10.52
N ALA A 667 -27.21 -22.48 -10.46
CA ALA A 667 -27.36 -21.05 -10.62
C ALA A 667 -26.44 -20.50 -11.72
N GLU A 668 -26.05 -21.31 -12.72
CA GLU A 668 -25.13 -20.91 -13.78
C GLU A 668 -25.54 -19.61 -14.48
N ASN A 669 -26.85 -19.38 -14.63
CA ASN A 669 -27.42 -18.17 -15.22
C ASN A 669 -27.24 -16.89 -14.37
N ALA A 670 -26.79 -17.03 -13.12
CA ALA A 670 -26.50 -15.93 -12.22
C ALA A 670 -25.02 -15.50 -12.26
N LEU A 671 -24.14 -16.26 -12.92
CA LEU A 671 -22.74 -15.89 -13.12
C LEU A 671 -22.52 -15.38 -14.55
N LEU A 672 -21.96 -14.19 -14.68
CA LEU A 672 -21.48 -13.66 -15.95
C LEU A 672 -19.99 -13.32 -15.83
N ALA A 673 -19.15 -14.10 -16.48
CA ALA A 673 -17.71 -13.90 -16.55
C ALA A 673 -17.31 -13.40 -17.93
N LEU A 674 -16.66 -12.24 -18.00
CA LEU A 674 -16.27 -11.62 -19.26
C LEU A 674 -14.74 -11.47 -19.35
N GLY A 675 -14.15 -12.12 -20.38
CA GLY A 675 -12.73 -12.01 -20.72
C GLY A 675 -12.30 -10.58 -21.09
N PRO A 676 -11.03 -10.35 -21.50
CA PRO A 676 -10.51 -9.01 -21.73
C PRO A 676 -11.39 -8.21 -22.69
N ARG A 677 -11.97 -7.12 -22.19
CA ARG A 677 -12.94 -6.32 -22.93
C ARG A 677 -12.31 -5.10 -23.60
N ASP A 678 -12.62 -4.98 -24.89
CA ASP A 678 -13.09 -3.74 -25.50
C ASP A 678 -14.62 -3.87 -25.74
N VAL A 679 -15.42 -3.13 -24.99
CA VAL A 679 -16.83 -2.77 -25.28
C VAL A 679 -17.97 -3.84 -25.10
N THR A 680 -19.18 -3.30 -25.07
CA THR A 680 -20.37 -3.57 -24.25
C THR A 680 -21.51 -4.38 -24.88
N GLU A 681 -21.40 -4.86 -26.12
CA GLU A 681 -22.48 -5.56 -26.85
C GLU A 681 -22.71 -7.01 -26.37
N GLU A 682 -21.68 -7.68 -25.86
CA GLU A 682 -21.82 -9.05 -25.35
C GLU A 682 -22.52 -9.07 -23.98
N LEU A 683 -22.39 -8.02 -23.16
CA LEU A 683 -23.18 -7.82 -21.93
C LEU A 683 -24.69 -7.80 -22.26
N GLU A 684 -25.09 -7.10 -23.32
CA GLU A 684 -26.49 -6.95 -23.67
C GLU A 684 -27.11 -8.24 -24.24
N SER A 685 -26.32 -9.04 -24.97
CA SER A 685 -26.81 -10.21 -25.71
C SER A 685 -26.76 -11.54 -24.97
N ALA A 686 -25.85 -11.71 -24.00
CA ALA A 686 -25.59 -13.00 -23.37
C ALA A 686 -26.33 -13.25 -22.05
N THR A 687 -27.14 -12.30 -21.56
CA THR A 687 -27.52 -12.31 -20.13
C THR A 687 -29.04 -12.48 -19.92
N PRO A 688 -29.51 -12.92 -18.73
CA PRO A 688 -30.95 -13.12 -18.45
C PRO A 688 -31.69 -11.92 -17.82
N ASP A 689 -32.91 -11.64 -18.29
CA ASP A 689 -33.62 -10.34 -18.21
C ASP A 689 -33.78 -9.68 -16.82
N GLY A 690 -33.90 -10.45 -15.73
CA GLY A 690 -34.41 -9.96 -14.44
C GLY A 690 -33.37 -9.29 -13.53
N VAL A 691 -32.15 -9.82 -13.48
CA VAL A 691 -31.05 -9.30 -12.65
C VAL A 691 -29.87 -8.84 -13.49
N GLN A 692 -29.75 -9.31 -14.75
CA GLN A 692 -28.67 -8.83 -15.61
C GLN A 692 -28.74 -7.32 -15.78
N LYS A 693 -29.92 -6.73 -16.01
CA LYS A 693 -29.99 -5.33 -16.43
C LYS A 693 -29.42 -4.39 -15.38
N GLN A 694 -29.54 -4.75 -14.11
CA GLN A 694 -29.04 -3.95 -13.00
C GLN A 694 -27.53 -4.11 -12.82
N LEU A 695 -27.03 -5.35 -12.81
CA LEU A 695 -25.58 -5.59 -12.66
C LEU A 695 -24.79 -5.16 -13.89
N ILE A 696 -25.31 -5.41 -15.09
CA ILE A 696 -24.72 -4.99 -16.36
C ILE A 696 -24.75 -3.48 -16.50
N ALA A 697 -25.87 -2.84 -16.15
CA ALA A 697 -25.91 -1.39 -16.14
C ALA A 697 -24.90 -0.83 -15.13
N ALA A 698 -24.77 -1.42 -13.94
CA ALA A 698 -23.81 -1.01 -12.91
C ALA A 698 -22.34 -1.17 -13.38
N ALA A 699 -22.01 -2.30 -13.99
CA ALA A 699 -20.63 -2.61 -14.42
C ALA A 699 -20.18 -1.85 -15.67
N ARG A 700 -21.07 -1.66 -16.64
CA ARG A 700 -20.72 -1.11 -17.96
C ARG A 700 -20.00 0.24 -17.87
N PRO A 701 -20.43 1.20 -17.04
CA PRO A 701 -19.73 2.47 -16.89
C PRO A 701 -18.36 2.33 -16.22
N LEU A 702 -18.15 1.32 -15.36
CA LEU A 702 -16.88 1.11 -14.65
C LEU A 702 -15.75 0.58 -15.55
N LEU A 703 -16.09 0.14 -16.76
CA LEU A 703 -15.09 -0.21 -17.75
C LEU A 703 -14.50 1.07 -18.30
N PRO A 704 -13.15 1.20 -18.32
CA PRO A 704 -12.53 2.35 -18.93
C PRO A 704 -12.89 2.39 -20.42
N THR A 705 -12.93 3.59 -21.00
CA THR A 705 -13.29 3.77 -22.41
C THR A 705 -12.08 3.36 -23.25
N PRO A 706 -12.15 2.33 -24.09
CA PRO A 706 -10.97 1.84 -24.79
C PRO A 706 -10.38 2.91 -25.71
N PRO A 707 -9.04 2.95 -25.85
CA PRO A 707 -8.40 3.88 -26.76
C PRO A 707 -8.94 3.68 -28.18
N GLN A 708 -9.16 4.78 -28.90
CA GLN A 708 -9.59 4.67 -30.29
C GLN A 708 -8.44 4.07 -31.11
N PRO A 709 -8.65 2.96 -31.85
CA PRO A 709 -7.61 2.35 -32.64
C PRO A 709 -6.94 3.35 -33.58
N GLY A 710 -5.63 3.49 -33.42
CA GLY A 710 -4.82 4.42 -34.18
C GLY A 710 -4.72 5.84 -33.63
N ILE A 711 -5.23 6.14 -32.42
CA ILE A 711 -4.99 7.43 -31.77
C ILE A 711 -4.10 7.26 -30.54
N VAL A 712 -3.02 8.04 -30.46
CA VAL A 712 -2.09 8.08 -29.32
C VAL A 712 -1.94 9.51 -28.84
N GLY A 713 -1.94 9.72 -27.53
CA GLY A 713 -1.88 11.04 -26.91
C GLY A 713 -3.23 11.45 -26.32
N ASN A 714 -3.54 12.74 -26.33
CA ASN A 714 -4.69 13.25 -25.57
C ASN A 714 -6.06 12.84 -26.17
N LEU A 715 -6.73 11.89 -25.51
CA LEU A 715 -8.02 11.31 -25.94
C LEU A 715 -9.20 12.30 -25.87
N GLU A 716 -9.11 13.36 -25.06
CA GLU A 716 -10.11 14.44 -25.03
C GLU A 716 -9.94 15.46 -26.19
N GLY A 717 -8.95 15.25 -27.05
CA GLY A 717 -8.56 16.15 -28.13
C GLY A 717 -7.58 17.25 -27.69
N ILE A 718 -7.25 18.14 -28.63
CA ILE A 718 -6.17 19.13 -28.48
C ILE A 718 -6.76 20.47 -28.00
N LYS A 719 -6.40 20.88 -26.79
CA LYS A 719 -6.94 22.07 -26.11
C LYS A 719 -5.81 22.91 -25.51
N SER A 720 -6.11 24.17 -25.18
CA SER A 720 -5.20 25.07 -24.46
C SER A 720 -4.89 24.55 -23.05
N ARG A 721 -3.63 24.70 -22.60
CA ARG A 721 -3.19 24.32 -21.25
C ARG A 721 -2.27 25.38 -20.65
N ALA A 722 -2.03 25.30 -19.35
CA ALA A 722 -1.46 26.42 -18.60
C ALA A 722 0.08 26.56 -18.70
N THR A 723 0.82 25.49 -19.01
CA THR A 723 2.29 25.46 -18.82
C THR A 723 3.01 24.85 -20.02
N ALA A 724 4.25 25.25 -20.28
CA ALA A 724 5.17 24.60 -21.22
C ALA A 724 6.52 24.39 -20.55
N ASP A 725 7.28 23.37 -20.96
CA ASP A 725 8.56 23.05 -20.31
C ASP A 725 9.63 24.10 -20.54
N SER A 726 10.43 24.34 -19.51
CA SER A 726 11.61 25.21 -19.57
C SER A 726 12.90 24.47 -19.97
N ALA A 727 12.91 23.14 -19.95
CA ALA A 727 14.07 22.32 -20.27
C ALA A 727 14.21 22.08 -21.78
N SER A 728 15.43 22.16 -22.30
CA SER A 728 15.72 22.10 -23.74
C SER A 728 16.31 20.78 -24.19
N GLY A 729 15.87 20.29 -25.36
CA GLY A 729 16.45 19.10 -26.02
C GLY A 729 16.13 17.77 -25.33
N LEU A 730 14.88 17.57 -24.92
CA LEU A 730 14.40 16.36 -24.27
C LEU A 730 13.54 15.52 -25.22
N ILE A 731 13.54 14.20 -25.00
CA ILE A 731 12.64 13.25 -25.65
C ILE A 731 11.50 12.92 -24.69
N TRP A 732 10.27 13.15 -25.14
CA TRP A 732 9.05 12.90 -24.40
C TRP A 732 8.24 11.78 -25.04
N ILE A 733 7.60 10.96 -24.20
CA ILE A 733 6.55 10.01 -24.60
C ILE A 733 5.34 10.22 -23.71
N VAL A 734 4.16 10.10 -24.31
CA VAL A 734 2.92 9.83 -23.55
C VAL A 734 2.93 8.34 -23.24
N ALA A 735 3.15 7.96 -21.99
CA ALA A 735 3.27 6.55 -21.60
C ALA A 735 1.91 5.98 -21.19
N GLU A 736 1.16 6.72 -20.37
CA GLU A 736 -0.15 6.31 -19.86
C GLU A 736 -1.10 7.50 -19.89
N MET A 737 -2.36 7.28 -20.27
CA MET A 737 -3.46 8.23 -20.05
C MET A 737 -4.73 7.50 -19.68
N GLU A 738 -5.44 8.00 -18.67
CA GLU A 738 -6.72 7.48 -18.21
C GLU A 738 -6.68 5.99 -17.79
N GLY A 739 -5.50 5.47 -17.42
CA GLY A 739 -5.30 4.06 -17.05
C GLY A 739 -4.94 3.14 -18.23
N TYR A 740 -4.61 3.69 -19.40
CA TYR A 740 -4.18 2.93 -20.58
C TYR A 740 -2.77 3.30 -21.00
N GLU A 741 -1.93 2.31 -21.29
CA GLU A 741 -0.69 2.56 -22.04
C GLU A 741 -1.04 3.16 -23.41
N GLN A 742 -0.36 4.25 -23.77
CA GLN A 742 -0.63 5.00 -24.99
C GLN A 742 0.16 4.44 -26.18
N GLU A 743 -0.05 3.14 -26.42
CA GLU A 743 0.48 2.46 -27.60
C GLU A 743 -0.49 2.50 -28.79
N PHE A 744 0.05 2.41 -30.00
CA PHE A 744 -0.78 2.14 -31.16
C PHE A 744 -1.29 0.69 -31.11
N VAL A 745 -2.61 0.54 -31.03
CA VAL A 745 -3.25 -0.78 -31.02
C VAL A 745 -3.56 -1.27 -32.44
N ASP A 746 -3.46 -2.60 -32.63
CA ASP A 746 -3.61 -3.34 -33.90
C ASP A 746 -2.52 -3.11 -34.95
N GLY A 747 -2.04 -4.20 -35.56
CA GLY A 747 -1.01 -4.15 -36.60
C GLY A 747 -1.49 -3.66 -37.97
N GLY A 748 -0.58 -3.07 -38.75
CA GLY A 748 -0.80 -2.63 -40.13
C GLY A 748 -1.31 -1.19 -40.28
N TYR A 749 -1.01 -0.33 -39.32
CA TYR A 749 -1.35 1.09 -39.36
C TYR A 749 -0.16 1.93 -39.79
N ARG A 750 -0.43 3.10 -40.37
CA ARG A 750 0.58 4.10 -40.72
C ARG A 750 0.25 5.40 -40.00
N LEU A 751 1.22 5.94 -39.26
CA LEU A 751 1.10 7.24 -38.60
C LEU A 751 0.93 8.32 -39.67
N GLU A 752 -0.27 8.90 -39.71
CA GLU A 752 -0.68 9.85 -40.75
C GLU A 752 -0.36 11.27 -40.30
N SER A 753 -0.91 11.65 -39.15
CA SER A 753 -0.83 13.02 -38.65
C SER A 753 -0.53 13.07 -37.17
N TRP A 754 0.00 14.20 -36.75
CA TRP A 754 0.18 14.54 -35.35
C TRP A 754 -0.08 16.03 -35.16
N SER A 755 -0.30 16.44 -33.93
CA SER A 755 -0.76 17.78 -33.63
C SER A 755 -0.45 18.16 -32.19
N PHE A 756 -0.30 19.46 -31.94
CA PHE A 756 -0.12 20.00 -30.59
C PHE A 756 -0.81 21.37 -30.43
N PHE A 757 -0.99 21.81 -29.18
CA PHE A 757 -1.50 23.15 -28.85
C PHE A 757 -0.40 24.05 -28.26
N ASN A 758 -0.48 25.35 -28.56
CA ASN A 758 0.27 26.40 -27.90
C ASN A 758 -0.59 27.69 -27.76
N ASP A 759 -0.76 28.22 -26.54
CA ASP A 759 -1.46 29.48 -26.22
C ASP A 759 -0.54 30.59 -25.68
N ASN A 760 0.73 30.28 -25.40
CA ASN A 760 1.70 31.20 -24.77
C ASN A 760 2.15 32.40 -25.68
N GLY A 761 1.39 32.72 -26.73
CA GLY A 761 1.65 33.84 -27.64
C GLY A 761 2.88 33.68 -28.53
N ASP A 762 3.31 34.78 -29.17
CA ASP A 762 4.50 34.83 -30.05
C ASP A 762 5.82 34.45 -29.33
N ALA A 763 5.83 34.27 -28.00
CA ALA A 763 7.02 33.96 -27.21
C ALA A 763 7.64 32.59 -27.52
N GLN A 764 6.85 31.65 -28.03
CA GLN A 764 7.32 30.32 -28.43
C GLN A 764 7.44 30.17 -29.95
N LYS A 765 7.08 31.20 -30.72
CA LYS A 765 7.14 31.20 -32.18
C LYS A 765 8.56 31.01 -32.65
N GLY A 766 8.76 30.13 -33.63
CA GLY A 766 10.07 29.79 -34.15
C GLY A 766 10.81 28.67 -33.39
N ARG A 767 10.28 28.17 -32.26
CA ARG A 767 10.81 26.97 -31.61
C ARG A 767 10.53 25.72 -32.45
N LEU A 768 11.42 24.75 -32.39
CA LEU A 768 11.36 23.52 -33.16
C LEU A 768 10.83 22.35 -32.32
N ILE A 769 10.11 21.46 -32.97
CA ILE A 769 9.63 20.20 -32.39
C ILE A 769 9.70 19.11 -33.46
N THR A 770 10.32 17.98 -33.11
CA THR A 770 10.49 16.83 -34.00
C THR A 770 9.62 15.67 -33.50
N PRO A 771 8.67 15.17 -34.29
CA PRO A 771 7.87 14.00 -33.92
C PRO A 771 8.71 12.71 -34.08
N LEU A 772 8.55 11.79 -33.14
CA LEU A 772 9.32 10.55 -33.05
C LEU A 772 8.37 9.35 -32.93
N LEU A 773 8.82 8.22 -33.45
CA LEU A 773 8.15 6.94 -33.30
C LEU A 773 9.09 5.96 -32.61
N LEU A 774 8.68 5.46 -31.45
CA LEU A 774 9.48 4.56 -30.63
C LEU A 774 8.79 3.23 -30.43
N ARG A 775 9.56 2.14 -30.37
CA ARG A 775 9.07 0.80 -30.05
C ARG A 775 9.59 0.38 -28.69
N LYS A 776 8.69 -0.04 -27.80
CA LYS A 776 9.06 -0.54 -26.48
C LYS A 776 9.68 -1.94 -26.61
N GLN A 777 10.85 -2.12 -26.02
CA GLN A 777 11.55 -3.40 -25.88
C GLN A 777 11.97 -3.53 -24.40
N ASP A 778 11.25 -4.34 -23.63
CA ASP A 778 11.46 -4.49 -22.18
C ASP A 778 11.44 -3.13 -21.45
N ASP A 779 12.56 -2.73 -20.84
CA ASP A 779 12.76 -1.48 -20.08
C ASP A 779 13.25 -0.30 -20.95
N LYS A 780 13.30 -0.47 -22.28
CA LYS A 780 13.86 0.48 -23.23
C LYS A 780 12.91 0.84 -24.35
N TYR A 781 13.16 2.00 -24.94
CA TYR A 781 12.45 2.50 -26.11
C TYR A 781 13.45 2.64 -27.26
N GLU A 782 13.28 1.85 -28.29
CA GLU A 782 14.06 1.95 -29.53
C GLU A 782 13.45 3.02 -30.43
N LEU A 783 14.25 3.98 -30.88
CA LEU A 783 13.79 4.96 -31.87
C LEU A 783 13.74 4.34 -33.27
N THR A 784 12.55 4.19 -33.83
CA THR A 784 12.32 3.47 -35.09
C THR A 784 11.89 4.38 -36.24
N GLY A 785 11.38 5.57 -35.94
CA GLY A 785 10.98 6.56 -36.93
C GLY A 785 11.19 7.99 -36.44
N VAL A 786 11.59 8.88 -37.36
CA VAL A 786 11.65 10.33 -37.13
C VAL A 786 10.89 11.03 -38.24
N GLY A 787 9.91 11.84 -37.87
CA GLY A 787 9.13 12.65 -38.81
C GLY A 787 9.73 14.04 -39.04
N THR A 788 9.15 14.79 -39.98
CA THR A 788 9.59 16.13 -40.33
C THR A 788 9.50 17.08 -39.13
N THR A 789 10.63 17.70 -38.76
CA THR A 789 10.67 18.76 -37.75
C THR A 789 9.76 19.91 -38.15
N ARG A 790 8.97 20.40 -37.20
CA ARG A 790 8.07 21.54 -37.39
C ARG A 790 8.51 22.74 -36.58
N THR A 791 8.30 23.90 -37.17
CA THR A 791 8.47 25.19 -36.50
C THR A 791 7.13 25.58 -35.90
N ASN A 792 7.12 26.01 -34.64
CA ASN A 792 5.94 26.57 -34.00
C ASN A 792 5.55 27.90 -34.68
N ASP A 793 4.39 27.92 -35.34
CA ASP A 793 3.90 29.05 -36.11
C ASP A 793 3.14 30.10 -35.27
N GLY A 794 2.87 29.81 -33.99
CA GLY A 794 2.24 30.74 -33.05
C GLY A 794 1.14 30.11 -32.19
N THR A 795 0.10 30.89 -31.89
CA THR A 795 -1.02 30.51 -31.02
C THR A 795 -2.03 29.61 -31.75
N GLY A 796 -2.49 28.53 -31.10
CA GLY A 796 -3.57 27.64 -31.55
C GLY A 796 -3.15 26.18 -31.71
N VAL A 797 -4.08 25.37 -32.24
CA VAL A 797 -3.83 23.99 -32.65
C VAL A 797 -3.00 24.00 -33.93
N GLN A 798 -1.91 23.23 -33.94
CA GLN A 798 -1.06 23.03 -35.11
C GLN A 798 -1.06 21.55 -35.45
N SER A 799 -1.43 21.24 -36.70
CA SER A 799 -1.60 19.88 -37.19
C SER A 799 -0.74 19.64 -38.41
N PHE A 800 -0.04 18.52 -38.43
CA PHE A 800 0.94 18.19 -39.46
C PHE A 800 0.87 16.71 -39.82
N ASP A 801 1.19 16.40 -41.06
CA ASP A 801 1.52 15.04 -41.44
C ASP A 801 2.86 14.63 -40.78
N PHE A 802 3.00 13.34 -40.44
CA PHE A 802 4.23 12.83 -39.80
C PHE A 802 5.44 12.94 -40.72
N GLU A 803 5.28 12.62 -42.02
CA GLU A 803 6.31 12.72 -43.06
C GLU A 803 7.67 12.15 -42.61
N PRO A 804 7.89 10.82 -42.63
CA PRO A 804 9.13 10.23 -42.11
C PRO A 804 10.35 10.75 -42.89
N VAL A 805 11.27 11.39 -42.18
CA VAL A 805 12.57 11.82 -42.72
C VAL A 805 13.65 10.74 -42.51
N GLN A 806 13.51 9.92 -41.47
CA GLN A 806 14.33 8.74 -41.22
C GLN A 806 13.48 7.62 -40.58
N GLY A 807 13.81 6.37 -40.86
CA GLY A 807 13.11 5.21 -40.26
C GLY A 807 11.73 4.94 -40.87
N THR A 808 10.80 4.45 -40.05
CA THR A 808 9.45 4.01 -40.45
C THR A 808 8.36 4.96 -39.95
N ASP A 809 7.21 4.96 -40.61
CA ASP A 809 5.95 5.51 -40.12
C ASP A 809 4.85 4.44 -39.96
N THR A 810 5.19 3.18 -40.19
CA THR A 810 4.34 2.02 -39.85
C THR A 810 4.37 1.80 -38.34
N VAL A 811 3.19 1.58 -37.77
CA VAL A 811 2.98 1.34 -36.33
C VAL A 811 2.19 0.05 -36.13
N ASP A 812 2.57 -0.70 -35.11
CA ASP A 812 1.92 -1.93 -34.62
C ASP A 812 1.84 -1.88 -33.08
N GLU A 813 1.34 -2.95 -32.45
CA GLU A 813 1.35 -3.12 -30.98
C GLU A 813 2.78 -2.89 -30.40
N GLY A 814 2.88 -2.18 -29.26
CA GLY A 814 4.15 -1.81 -28.64
C GLY A 814 4.84 -0.56 -29.23
N TYR A 815 4.22 0.13 -30.20
CA TYR A 815 4.71 1.41 -30.72
C TYR A 815 4.08 2.62 -30.00
N PHE A 816 4.89 3.63 -29.74
CA PHE A 816 4.52 4.84 -29.01
C PHE A 816 4.88 6.09 -29.83
N PHE A 817 4.04 7.11 -29.71
CA PHE A 817 4.33 8.44 -30.24
C PHE A 817 5.12 9.26 -29.22
N GLY A 818 6.24 9.82 -29.65
CA GLY A 818 7.04 10.75 -28.86
C GLY A 818 7.39 12.00 -29.63
N TRP A 819 8.07 12.93 -28.97
CA TRP A 819 8.65 14.10 -29.63
C TRP A 819 9.96 14.54 -28.96
N HIS A 820 10.79 15.21 -29.75
CA HIS A 820 11.99 15.88 -29.28
C HIS A 820 11.81 17.40 -29.36
N THR A 821 12.20 18.11 -28.31
CA THR A 821 12.15 19.59 -28.25
C THR A 821 13.40 20.20 -28.90
N GLY A 822 13.38 20.32 -30.22
CA GLY A 822 14.51 20.72 -31.05
C GLY A 822 14.46 20.07 -32.43
N ASP A 823 15.61 19.90 -33.07
CA ASP A 823 15.79 19.17 -34.32
C ASP A 823 16.95 18.16 -34.29
N LEU A 824 17.14 17.44 -35.40
CA LEU A 824 18.23 16.46 -35.57
C LEU A 824 19.58 17.11 -35.96
N GLU A 825 19.59 18.40 -36.31
CA GLU A 825 20.82 19.14 -36.66
C GLU A 825 21.52 19.68 -35.40
N GLY A 826 20.91 19.49 -34.23
CA GLY A 826 21.44 19.86 -32.92
C GLY A 826 20.89 21.17 -32.38
N ASN A 827 19.92 21.79 -33.06
CA ASN A 827 19.21 22.95 -32.54
C ASN A 827 18.22 22.49 -31.45
N ARG A 828 18.32 23.08 -30.26
CA ARG A 828 17.51 22.71 -29.10
C ARG A 828 16.76 23.91 -28.57
N ASN A 829 15.55 23.68 -28.09
CA ASN A 829 14.73 24.71 -27.46
C ASN A 829 13.94 24.13 -26.30
N PRO A 830 13.45 24.98 -25.38
CA PRO A 830 12.46 24.59 -24.39
C PRO A 830 11.18 24.05 -25.07
N GLY A 831 10.32 23.41 -24.28
CA GLY A 831 9.09 22.78 -24.76
C GLY A 831 8.20 23.69 -25.59
N VAL A 832 7.46 23.07 -26.52
CA VAL A 832 6.51 23.72 -27.44
C VAL A 832 5.07 23.32 -27.13
N ALA A 833 4.82 22.05 -26.82
CA ALA A 833 3.50 21.56 -26.47
C ALA A 833 3.16 21.91 -25.01
N GLU A 834 1.95 22.43 -24.81
CA GLU A 834 1.50 22.79 -23.47
C GLU A 834 1.03 21.57 -22.68
N PHE A 835 1.13 21.67 -21.36
CA PHE A 835 0.67 20.68 -20.41
C PHE A 835 -0.01 21.33 -19.21
N GLU A 836 -0.70 20.49 -18.43
CA GLU A 836 -1.09 20.75 -17.05
C GLU A 836 -0.69 19.54 -16.18
N ASP A 837 -0.48 19.74 -14.89
CA ASP A 837 -0.27 18.62 -13.98
C ASP A 837 -1.57 17.81 -13.88
N ALA A 838 -1.47 16.50 -14.10
CA ALA A 838 -2.60 15.60 -14.21
C ALA A 838 -2.24 14.23 -13.61
N PRO A 839 -2.96 13.78 -12.58
CA PRO A 839 -2.60 12.58 -11.82
C PRO A 839 -2.83 11.27 -12.58
N ASP A 840 -3.67 11.30 -13.60
CA ASP A 840 -4.13 10.16 -14.39
C ASP A 840 -3.42 10.06 -15.76
N ALA A 841 -2.39 10.87 -15.96
CA ALA A 841 -1.55 10.83 -17.16
C ALA A 841 -0.08 10.66 -16.74
N LEU A 842 0.64 9.74 -17.39
CA LEU A 842 2.06 9.50 -17.17
C LEU A 842 2.85 9.91 -18.39
N MET A 843 3.74 10.87 -18.19
CA MET A 843 4.68 11.35 -19.20
C MET A 843 6.07 10.93 -18.79
N ILE A 844 6.84 10.39 -19.73
CA ILE A 844 8.20 9.95 -19.46
C ILE A 844 9.19 10.75 -20.28
N ILE A 845 10.31 11.07 -19.64
CA ILE A 845 11.50 11.57 -20.31
C ILE A 845 12.41 10.40 -20.57
N LEU A 846 12.87 10.29 -21.81
CA LEU A 846 13.79 9.27 -22.26
C LEU A 846 15.21 9.84 -22.38
N THR A 847 16.24 9.04 -22.07
CA THR A 847 17.66 9.37 -22.28
C THR A 847 18.44 8.15 -22.77
N ALA A 848 19.49 8.35 -23.57
CA ALA A 848 20.30 7.24 -24.10
C ALA A 848 21.29 6.68 -23.06
N ASP A 849 21.77 7.51 -22.13
CA ASP A 849 22.88 7.22 -21.20
C ASP A 849 22.61 7.70 -19.76
N GLY A 850 21.36 8.04 -19.44
CA GLY A 850 20.97 8.58 -18.13
C GLY A 850 21.28 10.08 -17.95
N GLN A 851 21.80 10.76 -18.98
CA GLN A 851 22.07 12.20 -18.94
C GLN A 851 20.92 12.99 -19.60
N MET A 852 20.43 14.00 -18.88
CA MET A 852 19.38 14.91 -19.37
C MET A 852 19.90 15.93 -20.40
N THR A 853 21.21 16.19 -20.41
CA THR A 853 21.83 17.19 -21.28
C THR A 853 22.47 16.50 -22.48
N GLY A 854 22.28 17.06 -23.69
CA GLY A 854 23.06 16.58 -24.83
C GLY A 854 22.35 15.60 -25.76
N GLN A 855 21.06 15.35 -25.58
CA GLN A 855 20.34 14.36 -26.40
C GLN A 855 20.38 14.72 -27.90
N ASN A 856 20.66 13.72 -28.73
CA ASN A 856 20.61 13.82 -30.17
C ASN A 856 19.96 12.54 -30.72
N PRO A 857 18.66 12.57 -31.04
CA PRO A 857 17.91 11.37 -31.43
C PRO A 857 18.50 10.70 -32.67
N LYS A 858 18.71 9.37 -32.66
CA LYS A 858 19.16 8.60 -33.84
C LYS A 858 18.38 7.30 -33.98
N ILE A 859 18.01 6.96 -35.21
CA ILE A 859 17.34 5.69 -35.51
C ILE A 859 18.20 4.51 -35.04
N GLY A 860 17.56 3.55 -34.37
CA GLY A 860 18.19 2.36 -33.82
C GLY A 860 18.81 2.54 -32.44
N ASP A 861 18.95 3.78 -31.94
CA ASP A 861 19.35 4.01 -30.55
C ASP A 861 18.22 3.60 -29.60
N THR A 862 18.60 3.10 -28.43
CA THR A 862 17.68 2.75 -27.36
C THR A 862 17.78 3.75 -26.23
N TYR A 863 16.64 4.11 -25.66
CA TYR A 863 16.52 5.09 -24.60
C TYR A 863 15.87 4.46 -23.38
N ARG A 864 16.34 4.84 -22.20
CA ARG A 864 15.80 4.43 -20.91
C ARG A 864 14.96 5.54 -20.30
N ILE A 865 14.04 5.15 -19.43
CA ILE A 865 13.28 6.08 -18.62
C ILE A 865 14.22 6.81 -17.66
N GLN A 866 14.25 8.13 -17.75
CA GLN A 866 15.04 8.98 -16.86
C GLN A 866 14.20 9.58 -15.75
N SER A 867 12.99 10.02 -16.09
CA SER A 867 12.09 10.68 -15.14
C SER A 867 10.65 10.51 -15.62
N GLN A 868 9.74 10.48 -14.66
CA GLN A 868 8.31 10.34 -14.90
C GLN A 868 7.58 11.53 -14.28
N TYR A 869 6.57 12.04 -14.98
CA TYR A 869 5.78 13.18 -14.54
C TYR A 869 4.30 12.87 -14.70
N ARG A 870 3.52 13.23 -13.70
CA ARG A 870 2.06 13.15 -13.74
C ARG A 870 1.50 14.41 -14.39
N ARG A 871 1.51 14.43 -15.73
CA ARG A 871 1.21 15.59 -16.56
C ARG A 871 0.42 15.18 -17.79
N ARG A 872 -0.43 16.06 -18.28
CA ARG A 872 -1.20 15.84 -19.51
C ARG A 872 -0.78 16.86 -20.55
N TYR A 873 -0.08 16.41 -21.59
CA TYR A 873 0.30 17.27 -22.72
C TYR A 873 -0.84 17.37 -23.73
N SER A 874 -0.96 18.53 -24.37
CA SER A 874 -1.84 18.74 -25.51
C SER A 874 -1.12 18.34 -26.79
N VAL A 875 -0.88 17.03 -26.93
CA VAL A 875 -0.27 16.39 -28.10
C VAL A 875 -1.12 15.19 -28.49
N MET A 876 -1.31 14.96 -29.78
CA MET A 876 -2.07 13.83 -30.30
C MET A 876 -1.48 13.37 -31.64
N ALA A 877 -1.48 12.07 -31.86
CA ALA A 877 -1.04 11.40 -33.07
C ALA A 877 -2.15 10.47 -33.57
N VAL A 878 -2.36 10.44 -34.88
CA VAL A 878 -3.41 9.65 -35.54
C VAL A 878 -2.79 8.82 -36.65
N SER A 879 -3.02 7.51 -36.60
CA SER A 879 -2.63 6.53 -37.59
C SER A 879 -3.87 5.96 -38.29
N ARG A 880 -3.69 5.50 -39.54
CA ARG A 880 -4.74 4.84 -40.32
C ARG A 880 -4.30 3.48 -40.79
N LYS A 881 -5.23 2.53 -40.78
CA LYS A 881 -5.02 1.18 -41.32
C LYS A 881 -4.76 1.26 -42.82
N GLN A 882 -3.73 0.58 -43.30
CA GLN A 882 -3.50 0.49 -44.74
C GLN A 882 -4.68 -0.28 -45.38
N GLN A 883 -5.47 0.40 -46.21
CA GLN A 883 -6.43 -0.32 -47.06
C GLN A 883 -5.63 -1.18 -48.03
N ASN A 884 -5.82 -2.50 -47.98
CA ASN A 884 -5.33 -3.40 -49.02
C ASN A 884 -5.83 -2.90 -50.38
N GLN A 885 -4.97 -2.23 -51.15
CA GLN A 885 -5.21 -2.01 -52.56
C GLN A 885 -5.10 -3.38 -53.21
N SER A 886 -6.25 -3.97 -53.54
CA SER A 886 -6.33 -5.15 -54.38
C SER A 886 -5.59 -4.88 -55.70
N ARG A 887 -4.45 -5.55 -55.89
CA ARG A 887 -3.97 -6.01 -57.19
C ARG A 887 -3.34 -7.39 -57.03
#